data_AF-A0A932E606-F1
#
_entry.id   AF-A0A932E606-F1
#
_cell.length_a   1.000
_cell.length_b   1.000
_cell.length_c   1.000
_cell.angle_alpha   90.00
_cell.angle_beta   90.00
_cell.angle_gamma   90.00
#
_symmetry.space_group_name_H-M   'P 1'
#
loop_
_entity.id
_entity.type
_entity.pdbx_description
1 polymer ?
#
loop_
_entity_poly.entity_id
_entity_poly.type
_entity_poly.pdbx_seq_one_letter_code
_entity_poly.pdbx_strand_id
1 'polypeptide(L)'
;MTSPIACRISFAALRFAALALILPLAARAVQRPPAVHEANGKLEYVVEANGDRVPDFSSAGYAGGGVALPLVPARLSVAPAEGDDGARIQAALDYVASLPADADGFRGAVQLLKGRYELSGRLTIRASGVVLRGGGDATVLVAVGTDRRALVSARGSAHREVGAAVNLKDRRVPVGARQLTVGNASGFRVGDAVAVSRPATPEWLHALGMDVAPARQQFAWRPAAMTLRWERTIVARDGGTLTLDAPITTALDATFDSATVAVVKSTGRLRKVGVENLRCESAFEASNPHDEQHAWEAVRFEHVEDGWIANVTAAHFAGSTFGIGAGCRRVTVQDCASIAPVSELGGYRRDTFHTSGEQTLFLRCRAEDGRNDFTVGYLAGGPNVFLECRAERSTGFSGSIGSWASGILFDNVTLDGGTLELNNRETWNQGVGWAAANSMLWQCSAPVVICRAPPTAQNWADGVWGQFVGDGYWSEVNEFVHPQSLYRAQLAARRGAAALAALAPRDYASVLTTRPLAEEISTLGPLLPRPAAGKPLALKESVLTVGGERLDGRECDIAWWRGFLLPGVEDTRPALTRFAPGKIGPIHTDDLDELTDRLAAEKQVVLRHHYGLWYDRRRMDHQRMRRADGDVWPPFYEQPFARSGKGAAWDGLSRYDLTRYNPWYFSRLREFAALARQKGLVLVNEMYFQHNILEAGAHWVDSPWRPTNNINGTHFTEPPPFDGDTVKMAAEFYDLTDPVYRALHRAYIRQCLANLADQPNVIHTLGAENSGPLHFMQFWLDVVAEWERETGKHPLIALSACKDVQDAILADPKRAAVVDVIDFTYWFRTAKGDEFAPTGGTDLAPRQHQRLWKKGRPSAASIAAMAAEYRAKFPGKAILTSLPEAGTVQP
;
A
#
# COMPACT_ATOMS: atom_id res chain seq x y z
N MET A 1 64.23 63.78 33.76
CA MET A 1 62.97 64.23 34.39
C MET A 1 62.23 62.99 34.88
N THR A 2 62.22 62.83 36.20
CA THR A 2 61.19 62.26 37.09
C THR A 2 60.08 61.33 36.56
N SER A 3 60.00 60.16 37.24
CA SER A 3 58.80 59.37 37.67
C SER A 3 57.54 60.21 37.99
N PRO A 4 56.29 59.66 38.13
CA PRO A 4 55.90 58.41 38.85
C PRO A 4 54.84 57.54 38.10
N ILE A 5 54.54 56.24 38.39
CA ILE A 5 54.08 55.53 39.62
C ILE A 5 52.75 56.13 40.13
N ALA A 6 51.65 55.47 40.49
CA ALA A 6 51.16 54.09 40.57
C ALA A 6 49.63 54.12 40.87
N CYS A 7 48.93 53.02 40.63
CA CYS A 7 48.11 52.29 41.62
C CYS A 7 47.63 50.98 40.95
N ARG A 8 48.24 49.80 41.15
CA ARG A 8 48.19 48.85 42.30
C ARG A 8 46.75 48.39 42.60
N ILE A 9 46.40 47.11 42.84
CA ILE A 9 47.10 45.82 43.09
C ILE A 9 45.97 44.74 43.05
N SER A 10 46.10 43.61 42.34
CA SER A 10 46.49 42.24 42.80
C SER A 10 45.72 41.76 44.07
N PHE A 11 45.30 40.51 44.29
CA PHE A 11 45.71 39.13 44.03
C PHE A 11 44.41 38.27 44.16
N ALA A 12 44.25 37.03 43.71
CA ALA A 12 45.14 35.89 43.77
C ALA A 12 44.67 34.79 42.81
N ALA A 13 45.62 34.23 42.07
CA ALA A 13 45.53 32.90 41.50
C ALA A 13 45.72 31.87 42.62
N LEU A 14 44.73 31.02 42.87
CA LEU A 14 44.92 29.72 43.52
C LEU A 14 43.64 28.86 43.35
N ARG A 15 43.39 28.28 42.15
CA ARG A 15 42.41 27.18 41.96
C ARG A 15 42.38 26.51 40.57
N PHE A 16 43.46 26.58 39.78
CA PHE A 16 43.50 25.98 38.43
C PHE A 16 44.67 25.00 38.20
N ALA A 17 45.04 24.23 39.22
CA ALA A 17 46.10 23.22 39.10
C ALA A 17 45.78 21.93 39.89
N ALA A 18 44.55 21.43 39.78
CA ALA A 18 44.16 20.11 40.32
C ALA A 18 42.99 19.47 39.54
N LEU A 19 42.90 19.67 38.22
CA LEU A 19 41.90 18.99 37.39
C LEU A 19 42.43 18.66 35.98
N ALA A 20 43.71 18.27 35.89
CA ALA A 20 44.37 17.86 34.65
C ALA A 20 45.08 16.50 34.81
N LEU A 21 44.51 15.60 35.62
CA LEU A 21 45.03 14.25 35.82
C LEU A 21 43.90 13.26 36.16
N ILE A 22 42.79 13.32 35.42
CA ILE A 22 41.83 12.20 35.33
C ILE A 22 41.33 12.12 33.89
N LEU A 23 42.05 11.38 33.05
CA LEU A 23 41.56 10.69 31.86
C LEU A 23 42.57 9.57 31.56
N PRO A 24 42.18 8.32 31.26
CA PRO A 24 40.91 7.64 31.52
C PRO A 24 41.16 6.31 32.27
N LEU A 25 40.64 6.14 33.48
CA LEU A 25 40.51 4.79 34.06
C LEU A 25 39.04 4.36 33.96
N ALA A 26 38.79 3.52 32.95
CA ALA A 26 37.66 2.62 32.82
C ALA A 26 36.25 3.23 32.76
N ALA A 27 35.88 3.75 31.59
CA ALA A 27 34.66 3.24 30.96
C ALA A 27 35.09 2.16 29.96
N ARG A 28 35.60 1.03 30.45
CA ARG A 28 35.26 -0.23 29.78
C ARG A 28 33.75 -0.25 29.91
N ALA A 29 33.02 0.09 28.84
CA ALA A 29 31.62 -0.28 28.77
C ALA A 29 31.59 -1.73 29.21
N VAL A 30 30.91 -2.03 30.32
CA VAL A 30 30.76 -3.40 30.76
C VAL A 30 30.04 -4.08 29.60
N GLN A 31 30.78 -4.78 28.75
CA GLN A 31 30.18 -5.60 27.71
C GLN A 31 29.31 -6.58 28.47
N ARG A 32 28.00 -6.49 28.21
CA ARG A 32 27.07 -7.48 28.71
C ARG A 32 27.44 -8.81 28.05
N PRO A 33 27.23 -9.96 28.71
CA PRO A 33 27.41 -11.24 28.03
C PRO A 33 26.52 -11.30 26.78
N PRO A 34 26.82 -12.13 25.79
CA PRO A 34 25.90 -12.37 24.69
C PRO A 34 24.52 -12.80 25.22
N ALA A 35 23.46 -12.28 24.61
CA ALA A 35 22.07 -12.58 24.98
C ALA A 35 21.75 -14.07 24.81
N VAL A 36 22.47 -14.74 23.90
CA VAL A 36 22.51 -16.19 23.73
C VAL A 36 23.97 -16.62 23.59
N HIS A 37 24.38 -17.70 24.24
CA HIS A 37 25.72 -18.26 24.07
C HIS A 37 25.67 -19.79 24.14
N GLU A 38 26.71 -20.45 23.63
CA GLU A 38 26.86 -21.89 23.76
C GLU A 38 27.66 -22.25 25.02
N ALA A 39 27.10 -23.12 25.86
CA ALA A 39 27.78 -23.72 26.99
C ALA A 39 27.43 -25.22 27.05
N ASN A 40 28.45 -26.06 27.29
CA ASN A 40 28.29 -27.52 27.38
C ASN A 40 27.55 -28.16 26.18
N GLY A 41 27.75 -27.61 24.97
CA GLY A 41 27.11 -28.08 23.74
C GLY A 41 25.61 -27.77 23.63
N LYS A 42 25.11 -26.81 24.43
CA LYS A 42 23.72 -26.34 24.40
C LYS A 42 23.68 -24.82 24.33
N LEU A 43 22.59 -24.30 23.77
CA LEU A 43 22.30 -22.86 23.82
C LEU A 43 21.75 -22.49 25.19
N GLU A 44 22.41 -21.53 25.83
CA GLU A 44 21.96 -20.87 27.04
C GLU A 44 21.51 -19.44 26.72
N TYR A 45 20.46 -18.99 27.40
CA TYR A 45 19.80 -17.71 27.14
C TYR A 45 19.91 -16.84 28.38
N VAL A 46 20.25 -15.57 28.20
CA VAL A 46 20.04 -14.57 29.24
C VAL A 46 18.53 -14.38 29.40
N VAL A 47 18.03 -14.63 30.62
CA VAL A 47 16.62 -14.46 30.99
C VAL A 47 16.50 -13.24 31.89
N GLU A 48 15.64 -12.30 31.50
CA GLU A 48 15.37 -11.10 32.28
C GLU A 48 14.54 -11.42 33.53
N ALA A 49 14.51 -10.49 34.50
CA ALA A 49 13.79 -10.67 35.75
C ALA A 49 12.27 -10.91 35.56
N ASN A 50 11.71 -10.43 34.45
CA ASN A 50 10.31 -10.61 34.07
C ASN A 50 10.06 -11.92 33.28
N GLY A 51 11.10 -12.74 33.08
CA GLY A 51 11.07 -14.01 32.34
C GLY A 51 11.32 -13.89 30.83
N ASP A 52 11.45 -12.66 30.30
CA ASP A 52 11.69 -12.44 28.86
C ASP A 52 13.09 -12.91 28.45
N ARG A 53 13.19 -13.39 27.22
CA ARG A 53 14.46 -13.78 26.59
C ARG A 53 14.36 -13.64 25.07
N VAL A 54 15.50 -13.71 24.40
CA VAL A 54 15.57 -13.78 22.93
C VAL A 54 14.69 -14.95 22.42
N PRO A 55 13.75 -14.71 21.48
CA PRO A 55 12.90 -15.77 20.91
C PRO A 55 13.69 -16.86 20.17
N ASP A 56 13.11 -18.05 20.07
CA ASP A 56 13.56 -19.08 19.13
C ASP A 56 13.05 -18.74 17.71
N PHE A 57 13.97 -18.28 16.85
CA PHE A 57 13.67 -17.88 15.48
C PHE A 57 13.66 -19.06 14.50
N SER A 58 14.11 -20.24 14.91
CA SER A 58 14.32 -21.39 14.02
C SER A 58 13.04 -21.97 13.42
N SER A 59 11.87 -21.52 13.88
CA SER A 59 10.55 -21.89 13.35
C SER A 59 10.15 -21.09 12.10
N ALA A 60 10.95 -20.10 11.68
CA ALA A 60 10.76 -19.37 10.44
C ALA A 60 11.21 -20.18 9.21
N GLY A 61 10.46 -20.04 8.11
CA GLY A 61 10.68 -20.71 6.84
C GLY A 61 9.65 -21.79 6.52
N TYR A 62 9.72 -22.32 5.30
CA TYR A 62 8.87 -23.39 4.77
C TYR A 62 8.71 -24.54 5.76
N ALA A 63 7.45 -24.95 5.99
CA ALA A 63 7.08 -26.04 6.89
C ALA A 63 7.65 -25.90 8.33
N GLY A 64 7.91 -24.66 8.76
CA GLY A 64 8.31 -24.33 10.13
C GLY A 64 9.82 -24.40 10.36
N GLY A 65 10.61 -24.14 9.32
CA GLY A 65 12.07 -24.07 9.37
C GLY A 65 12.77 -25.44 9.46
N GLY A 66 13.88 -25.59 8.73
CA GLY A 66 14.66 -26.83 8.67
C GLY A 66 14.04 -27.98 7.89
N VAL A 67 13.09 -27.69 7.00
CA VAL A 67 12.60 -28.65 5.98
C VAL A 67 13.16 -28.22 4.64
N ALA A 68 13.76 -29.15 3.91
CA ALA A 68 14.25 -28.87 2.56
C ALA A 68 13.07 -28.50 1.66
N LEU A 69 13.26 -27.47 0.83
CA LEU A 69 12.27 -27.10 -0.17
C LEU A 69 12.06 -28.28 -1.14
N PRO A 70 10.81 -28.64 -1.47
CA PRO A 70 10.51 -29.81 -2.29
C PRO A 70 10.94 -29.60 -3.74
N LEU A 71 11.33 -30.67 -4.42
CA LEU A 71 11.62 -30.64 -5.86
C LEU A 71 10.47 -31.29 -6.62
N VAL A 72 9.44 -30.49 -6.89
CA VAL A 72 8.17 -30.98 -7.45
C VAL A 72 8.35 -31.40 -8.92
N PRO A 73 7.90 -32.60 -9.34
CA PRO A 73 7.95 -33.03 -10.73
C PRO A 73 7.16 -32.10 -11.66
N ALA A 74 7.74 -31.79 -12.83
CA ALA A 74 7.04 -31.06 -13.87
C ALA A 74 5.94 -31.94 -14.50
N ARG A 75 4.73 -31.39 -14.63
CA ARG A 75 3.62 -32.06 -15.32
C ARG A 75 3.57 -31.71 -16.79
N LEU A 76 4.06 -30.51 -17.13
CA LEU A 76 4.11 -30.00 -18.48
C LEU A 76 5.21 -28.95 -18.61
N SER A 77 5.59 -28.66 -19.86
CA SER A 77 6.51 -27.58 -20.20
C SER A 77 5.87 -26.56 -21.14
N VAL A 78 6.26 -25.29 -21.04
CA VAL A 78 5.83 -24.20 -21.91
C VAL A 78 7.07 -23.57 -22.54
N ALA A 79 7.08 -23.43 -23.87
CA ALA A 79 8.11 -22.70 -24.61
C ALA A 79 7.69 -21.22 -24.78
N PRO A 80 8.64 -20.28 -24.95
CA PRO A 80 8.30 -18.91 -25.33
C PRO A 80 7.64 -18.89 -26.72
N ALA A 81 6.80 -17.90 -26.97
CA ALA A 81 6.22 -17.66 -28.29
C ALA A 81 6.35 -16.17 -28.66
N GLU A 82 5.96 -15.83 -29.88
CA GLU A 82 5.90 -14.43 -30.31
C GLU A 82 4.68 -13.74 -29.66
N GLY A 83 4.90 -12.56 -29.08
CA GLY A 83 3.85 -11.77 -28.43
C GLY A 83 3.59 -12.13 -26.95
N ASP A 84 2.38 -11.86 -26.48
CA ASP A 84 2.00 -12.05 -25.07
C ASP A 84 1.81 -13.54 -24.71
N ASP A 85 2.62 -14.02 -23.78
CA ASP A 85 2.64 -15.38 -23.29
C ASP A 85 1.74 -15.62 -22.06
N GLY A 86 1.16 -14.54 -21.51
CA GLY A 86 0.44 -14.56 -20.24
C GLY A 86 -0.72 -15.53 -20.23
N ALA A 87 -1.56 -15.53 -21.27
CA ALA A 87 -2.70 -16.43 -21.36
C ALA A 87 -2.26 -17.91 -21.43
N ARG A 88 -1.18 -18.21 -22.15
CA ARG A 88 -0.68 -19.58 -22.32
C ARG A 88 -0.08 -20.13 -21.03
N ILE A 89 0.71 -19.31 -20.34
CA ILE A 89 1.30 -19.71 -19.05
C ILE A 89 0.21 -19.81 -17.97
N GLN A 90 -0.77 -18.90 -17.96
CA GLN A 90 -1.89 -18.99 -17.03
C GLN A 90 -2.72 -20.26 -17.26
N ALA A 91 -3.01 -20.61 -18.51
CA ALA A 91 -3.71 -21.85 -18.84
C ALA A 91 -2.95 -23.10 -18.37
N ALA A 92 -1.62 -23.10 -18.49
CA ALA A 92 -0.78 -24.16 -17.94
C ALA A 92 -0.86 -24.25 -16.41
N LEU A 93 -0.82 -23.12 -15.70
CA LEU A 93 -1.01 -23.08 -14.25
C LEU A 93 -2.40 -23.59 -13.83
N ASP A 94 -3.43 -23.19 -14.57
CA ASP A 94 -4.82 -23.60 -14.31
C ASP A 94 -5.02 -25.10 -14.59
N TYR A 95 -4.40 -25.65 -15.63
CA TYR A 95 -4.39 -27.09 -15.89
C TYR A 95 -3.73 -27.85 -14.74
N VAL A 96 -2.52 -27.46 -14.31
CA VAL A 96 -1.86 -28.13 -13.17
C VAL A 96 -2.69 -27.97 -11.89
N ALA A 97 -3.34 -26.83 -11.69
CA ALA A 97 -4.27 -26.64 -10.58
C ALA A 97 -5.47 -27.60 -10.60
N SER A 98 -5.89 -28.08 -11.78
CA SER A 98 -6.98 -29.04 -11.92
C SER A 98 -6.59 -30.49 -11.60
N LEU A 99 -5.30 -30.83 -11.70
CA LEU A 99 -4.81 -32.19 -11.46
C LEU A 99 -4.97 -32.60 -9.99
N PRO A 100 -5.27 -33.88 -9.67
CA PRO A 100 -5.31 -34.33 -8.29
C PRO A 100 -3.96 -34.11 -7.60
N ALA A 101 -4.00 -33.72 -6.33
CA ALA A 101 -2.79 -33.64 -5.52
C ALA A 101 -2.27 -35.05 -5.21
N ASP A 102 -0.95 -35.23 -5.15
CA ASP A 102 -0.30 -36.45 -4.70
C ASP A 102 -0.36 -36.61 -3.17
N ALA A 103 0.26 -37.67 -2.65
CA ALA A 103 0.30 -37.97 -1.22
C ALA A 103 0.97 -36.85 -0.39
N ASP A 104 1.88 -36.10 -1.01
CA ASP A 104 2.57 -34.96 -0.42
C ASP A 104 1.83 -33.65 -0.69
N GLY A 105 0.64 -33.68 -1.30
CA GLY A 105 -0.19 -32.51 -1.54
C GLY A 105 0.24 -31.65 -2.73
N PHE A 106 1.12 -32.15 -3.61
CA PHE A 106 1.51 -31.46 -4.84
C PHE A 106 0.68 -31.92 -6.03
N ARG A 107 0.26 -30.97 -6.86
CA ARG A 107 -0.37 -31.24 -8.16
C ARG A 107 0.69 -31.32 -9.24
N GLY A 108 1.71 -30.47 -9.15
CA GLY A 108 2.88 -30.50 -10.02
C GLY A 108 3.51 -29.14 -10.26
N ALA A 109 4.57 -29.13 -11.06
CA ALA A 109 5.19 -27.91 -11.57
C ALA A 109 4.82 -27.65 -13.05
N VAL A 110 4.68 -26.37 -13.39
CA VAL A 110 4.75 -25.85 -14.76
C VAL A 110 6.19 -25.47 -15.05
N GLN A 111 6.83 -26.16 -16.00
CA GLN A 111 8.20 -25.87 -16.40
C GLN A 111 8.22 -24.89 -17.58
N LEU A 112 8.71 -23.67 -17.37
CA LEU A 112 9.04 -22.76 -18.46
C LEU A 112 10.40 -23.15 -19.03
N LEU A 113 10.46 -23.32 -20.35
CA LEU A 113 11.73 -23.55 -21.06
C LEU A 113 12.52 -22.24 -21.14
N LYS A 114 13.82 -22.34 -21.40
CA LYS A 114 14.69 -21.17 -21.60
C LYS A 114 14.16 -20.29 -22.73
N GLY A 115 14.19 -18.99 -22.51
CA GLY A 115 13.61 -18.00 -23.42
C GLY A 115 13.07 -16.79 -22.69
N ARG A 116 12.57 -15.83 -23.47
CA ARG A 116 11.97 -14.58 -22.99
C ARG A 116 10.47 -14.63 -23.25
N TYR A 117 9.69 -14.28 -22.23
CA TYR A 117 8.23 -14.33 -22.25
C TYR A 117 7.65 -12.96 -21.93
N GLU A 118 6.89 -12.38 -22.85
CA GLU A 118 6.23 -11.09 -22.61
C GLU A 118 4.89 -11.29 -21.93
N LEU A 119 4.61 -10.50 -20.89
CA LEU A 119 3.41 -10.62 -20.07
C LEU A 119 2.75 -9.24 -19.92
N SER A 120 1.64 -9.00 -20.62
CA SER A 120 0.89 -7.74 -20.44
C SER A 120 0.08 -7.71 -19.14
N GLY A 121 -0.25 -8.89 -18.61
CA GLY A 121 -0.99 -9.09 -17.36
C GLY A 121 -0.14 -9.68 -16.23
N ARG A 122 -0.83 -10.27 -15.25
CA ARG A 122 -0.25 -10.95 -14.08
C ARG A 122 -0.50 -12.45 -14.17
N LEU A 123 0.52 -13.26 -13.86
CA LEU A 123 0.34 -14.69 -13.62
C LEU A 123 -0.12 -14.94 -12.19
N THR A 124 -1.15 -15.76 -12.01
CA THR A 124 -1.72 -16.03 -10.68
C THR A 124 -1.84 -17.52 -10.42
N ILE A 125 -1.17 -18.00 -9.36
CA ILE A 125 -1.36 -19.32 -8.77
C ILE A 125 -2.53 -19.25 -7.79
N ARG A 126 -3.60 -20.01 -8.07
CA ARG A 126 -4.87 -19.99 -7.31
C ARG A 126 -5.15 -21.28 -6.53
N ALA A 127 -4.27 -22.27 -6.61
CA ALA A 127 -4.47 -23.57 -5.97
C ALA A 127 -3.20 -24.04 -5.25
N SER A 128 -3.41 -24.78 -4.15
CA SER A 128 -2.35 -25.46 -3.41
C SER A 128 -1.64 -26.52 -4.26
N GLY A 129 -0.36 -26.74 -3.98
CA GLY A 129 0.44 -27.79 -4.62
C GLY A 129 0.93 -27.47 -6.03
N VAL A 130 0.84 -26.22 -6.47
CA VAL A 130 1.24 -25.76 -7.80
C VAL A 130 2.54 -24.97 -7.73
N VAL A 131 3.46 -25.26 -8.65
CA VAL A 131 4.78 -24.60 -8.73
C VAL A 131 4.98 -24.02 -10.13
N LEU A 132 5.48 -22.79 -10.21
CA LEU A 132 6.02 -22.19 -11.44
C LEU A 132 7.54 -22.28 -11.39
N ARG A 133 8.15 -23.00 -12.36
CA ARG A 133 9.59 -23.22 -12.41
C ARG A 133 10.16 -22.80 -13.77
N GLY A 134 11.29 -22.09 -13.78
CA GLY A 134 12.08 -21.83 -14.98
C GLY A 134 13.34 -22.70 -15.10
N GLY A 135 14.21 -22.33 -16.04
CA GLY A 135 15.51 -22.94 -16.31
C GLY A 135 16.71 -22.07 -15.88
N GLY A 136 16.55 -21.28 -14.82
CA GLY A 136 17.50 -20.28 -14.31
C GLY A 136 17.33 -18.91 -14.98
N ASP A 137 18.36 -18.06 -14.90
CA ASP A 137 18.36 -16.71 -15.48
C ASP A 137 18.09 -16.66 -16.99
N ALA A 138 18.29 -17.78 -17.71
CA ALA A 138 17.95 -17.91 -19.12
C ALA A 138 16.44 -18.03 -19.39
N THR A 139 15.59 -18.09 -18.36
CA THR A 139 14.12 -18.05 -18.46
C THR A 139 13.64 -16.71 -17.91
N VAL A 140 13.25 -15.80 -18.80
CA VAL A 140 12.97 -14.40 -18.47
C VAL A 140 11.49 -14.10 -18.66
N LEU A 141 10.79 -13.79 -17.57
CA LEU A 141 9.44 -13.23 -17.59
C LEU A 141 9.52 -11.70 -17.64
N VAL A 142 8.89 -11.07 -18.61
CA VAL A 142 8.95 -9.63 -18.84
C VAL A 142 7.57 -9.02 -18.64
N ALA A 143 7.41 -8.21 -17.59
CA ALA A 143 6.22 -7.40 -17.41
C ALA A 143 6.22 -6.26 -18.42
N VAL A 144 5.34 -6.33 -19.42
CA VAL A 144 5.13 -5.24 -20.39
C VAL A 144 3.89 -4.42 -20.01
N GLY A 145 3.74 -3.24 -20.62
CA GLY A 145 2.65 -2.31 -20.33
C GLY A 145 2.86 -1.51 -19.04
N THR A 146 1.89 -0.67 -18.72
CA THR A 146 2.05 0.42 -17.73
C THR A 146 1.27 0.21 -16.43
N ASP A 147 0.85 -1.01 -16.14
CA ASP A 147 0.08 -1.33 -14.94
C ASP A 147 0.98 -1.59 -13.72
N ARG A 148 0.58 -1.04 -12.57
CA ARG A 148 1.27 -1.16 -11.28
C ARG A 148 0.84 -2.44 -10.58
N ARG A 149 1.40 -3.56 -11.02
CA ARG A 149 1.06 -4.92 -10.54
C ARG A 149 2.27 -5.70 -10.05
N ALA A 150 1.99 -6.81 -9.37
CA ALA A 150 2.91 -7.93 -9.29
C ALA A 150 2.92 -8.70 -10.62
N LEU A 151 4.11 -9.13 -11.09
CA LEU A 151 4.24 -9.94 -12.30
C LEU A 151 3.74 -11.37 -12.07
N VAL A 152 4.17 -12.00 -10.97
CA VAL A 152 3.71 -13.32 -10.52
C VAL A 152 3.09 -13.18 -9.14
N SER A 153 1.94 -13.80 -8.92
CA SER A 153 1.32 -13.86 -7.60
C SER A 153 0.81 -15.25 -7.25
N ALA A 154 0.93 -15.64 -5.98
CA ALA A 154 0.14 -16.71 -5.41
C ALA A 154 -0.86 -16.09 -4.44
N ARG A 155 -2.16 -16.22 -4.73
CA ARG A 155 -3.23 -15.55 -3.98
C ARG A 155 -4.29 -16.56 -3.57
N GLY A 156 -4.37 -16.85 -2.28
CA GLY A 156 -5.50 -17.56 -1.68
C GLY A 156 -6.68 -16.62 -1.46
N SER A 157 -7.91 -17.11 -1.58
CA SER A 157 -9.15 -16.34 -1.31
C SER A 157 -9.46 -16.19 0.18
N ALA A 158 -8.49 -16.49 1.04
CA ALA A 158 -8.73 -17.15 2.32
C ALA A 158 -9.83 -16.51 3.20
N HIS A 159 -10.79 -17.32 3.62
CA HIS A 159 -11.75 -16.95 4.66
C HIS A 159 -11.30 -17.52 6.00
N ARG A 160 -11.35 -16.70 7.04
CA ARG A 160 -10.97 -17.09 8.40
C ARG A 160 -12.21 -17.05 9.29
N GLU A 161 -12.56 -18.20 9.82
CA GLU A 161 -13.53 -18.33 10.91
C GLU A 161 -12.76 -18.44 12.22
N VAL A 162 -12.99 -17.49 13.11
CA VAL A 162 -12.40 -17.48 14.45
C VAL A 162 -13.46 -17.97 15.43
N GLY A 163 -13.17 -19.04 16.16
CA GLY A 163 -14.05 -19.59 17.18
C GLY A 163 -14.16 -18.69 18.41
N ALA A 164 -14.86 -19.19 19.44
CA ALA A 164 -15.01 -18.47 20.70
C ALA A 164 -13.63 -18.21 21.35
N ALA A 165 -13.37 -16.96 21.71
CA ALA A 165 -12.15 -16.56 22.39
C ALA A 165 -12.15 -17.03 23.83
N VAL A 166 -11.04 -17.64 24.26
CA VAL A 166 -10.81 -18.09 25.63
C VAL A 166 -9.71 -17.23 26.25
N ASN A 167 -9.99 -16.64 27.40
CA ASN A 167 -9.01 -15.87 28.15
C ASN A 167 -7.89 -16.76 28.69
N LEU A 168 -6.67 -16.21 28.69
CA LEU A 168 -5.54 -16.85 29.36
C LEU A 168 -5.71 -16.79 30.89
N LYS A 169 -5.19 -17.80 31.57
CA LYS A 169 -5.06 -17.86 33.03
C LYS A 169 -3.73 -17.30 33.51
N ASP A 170 -2.71 -17.29 32.66
CA ASP A 170 -1.40 -16.77 33.02
C ASP A 170 -1.51 -15.28 33.33
N ARG A 171 -0.93 -14.85 34.47
CA ARG A 171 -0.77 -13.42 34.74
C ARG A 171 0.19 -12.78 33.74
N ARG A 172 1.21 -13.55 33.32
CA ARG A 172 2.19 -13.15 32.33
C ARG A 172 2.68 -14.37 31.55
N VAL A 173 2.73 -14.24 30.23
CA VAL A 173 3.42 -15.17 29.33
C VAL A 173 4.61 -14.40 28.73
N PRO A 174 5.87 -14.77 29.07
CA PRO A 174 7.04 -13.98 28.68
C PRO A 174 7.38 -14.09 27.20
N VAL A 175 8.19 -13.15 26.71
CA VAL A 175 8.76 -13.18 25.35
C VAL A 175 9.55 -14.49 25.15
N GLY A 176 9.33 -15.16 24.02
CA GLY A 176 10.00 -16.42 23.70
C GLY A 176 9.32 -17.66 24.32
N ALA A 177 8.22 -17.50 25.06
CA ALA A 177 7.42 -18.61 25.54
C ALA A 177 6.67 -19.32 24.40
N ARG A 178 6.49 -20.63 24.57
CA ARG A 178 5.69 -21.49 23.67
C ARG A 178 4.50 -22.13 24.39
N GLN A 179 4.32 -21.84 25.67
CA GLN A 179 3.26 -22.41 26.49
C GLN A 179 2.34 -21.32 26.98
N LEU A 180 1.04 -21.60 26.95
CA LEU A 180 0.00 -20.75 27.49
C LEU A 180 -1.05 -21.60 28.19
N THR A 181 -1.64 -21.07 29.25
CA THR A 181 -2.58 -21.76 30.12
C THR A 181 -3.95 -21.13 29.95
N VAL A 182 -4.97 -21.95 29.70
CA VAL A 182 -6.35 -21.50 29.53
C VAL A 182 -7.25 -22.00 30.66
N GLY A 183 -8.32 -21.24 30.93
CA GLY A 183 -9.32 -21.62 31.92
C GLY A 183 -10.13 -22.85 31.52
N ASN A 184 -10.43 -22.98 30.23
CA ASN A 184 -11.18 -24.08 29.66
C ASN A 184 -10.49 -24.56 28.37
N ALA A 185 -9.90 -25.76 28.40
CA ALA A 185 -9.18 -26.33 27.26
C ALA A 185 -10.04 -27.29 26.39
N SER A 186 -11.33 -27.48 26.72
CA SER A 186 -12.18 -28.50 26.07
C SER A 186 -12.34 -28.30 24.55
N GLY A 187 -12.28 -27.05 24.10
CA GLY A 187 -12.39 -26.67 22.69
C GLY A 187 -11.10 -26.77 21.87
N PHE A 188 -9.95 -27.10 22.48
CA PHE A 188 -8.64 -27.11 21.82
C PHE A 188 -8.07 -28.52 21.70
N ARG A 189 -7.47 -28.84 20.55
CA ARG A 189 -6.85 -30.13 20.25
C ARG A 189 -5.46 -29.93 19.65
N VAL A 190 -4.60 -30.93 19.82
CA VAL A 190 -3.32 -30.98 19.11
C VAL A 190 -3.59 -31.00 17.61
N GLY A 191 -2.88 -30.16 16.85
CA GLY A 191 -3.08 -29.92 15.42
C GLY A 191 -3.96 -28.72 15.10
N ASP A 192 -4.73 -28.19 16.05
CA ASP A 192 -5.56 -27.00 15.81
C ASP A 192 -4.68 -25.79 15.50
N ALA A 193 -5.05 -25.04 14.46
CA ALA A 193 -4.58 -23.67 14.29
C ALA A 193 -5.33 -22.76 15.27
N VAL A 194 -4.62 -21.88 15.94
CA VAL A 194 -5.17 -20.92 16.91
C VAL A 194 -4.67 -19.52 16.63
N ALA A 195 -5.54 -18.53 16.81
CA ALA A 195 -5.17 -17.13 16.89
C ALA A 195 -4.91 -16.78 18.35
N VAL A 196 -3.68 -16.40 18.67
CA VAL A 196 -3.35 -15.73 19.93
C VAL A 196 -3.48 -14.24 19.67
N SER A 197 -4.37 -13.56 20.41
CA SER A 197 -4.67 -12.15 20.20
C SER A 197 -4.33 -11.35 21.44
N ARG A 198 -3.50 -10.33 21.28
CA ARG A 198 -3.12 -9.36 22.31
C ARG A 198 -3.74 -8.00 21.97
N PRO A 199 -4.86 -7.61 22.59
CA PRO A 199 -5.42 -6.28 22.39
C PRO A 199 -4.47 -5.22 22.95
N ALA A 200 -4.35 -4.09 22.25
CA ALA A 200 -3.73 -2.91 22.84
C ALA A 200 -4.73 -2.22 23.78
N THR A 201 -4.23 -1.66 24.88
CA THR A 201 -5.01 -0.91 25.87
C THR A 201 -4.44 0.51 26.01
N PRO A 202 -5.26 1.48 26.46
CA PRO A 202 -4.76 2.82 26.79
C PRO A 202 -3.56 2.80 27.74
N GLU A 203 -3.56 1.93 28.75
CA GLU A 203 -2.49 1.79 29.74
C GLU A 203 -1.18 1.34 29.10
N TRP A 204 -1.24 0.40 28.15
CA TRP A 204 -0.06 -0.04 27.41
C TRP A 204 0.47 1.06 26.47
N LEU A 205 -0.41 1.77 25.77
CA LEU A 205 0.00 2.87 24.90
C LEU A 205 0.64 4.00 25.70
N HIS A 206 0.10 4.31 26.88
CA HIS A 206 0.67 5.27 27.81
C HIS A 206 2.06 4.84 28.29
N ALA A 207 2.23 3.56 28.67
CA ALA A 207 3.53 3.03 29.08
C ALA A 207 4.59 3.13 27.97
N LEU A 208 4.18 3.06 26.70
CA LEU A 208 5.06 3.25 25.54
C LEU A 208 5.27 4.73 25.16
N GLY A 209 4.50 5.65 25.72
CA GLY A 209 4.43 7.06 25.33
C GLY A 209 3.81 7.28 23.94
N MET A 210 2.98 6.34 23.46
CA MET A 210 2.39 6.37 22.11
C MET A 210 0.94 6.88 22.10
N ASP A 211 0.40 7.28 23.25
CA ASP A 211 -0.92 7.90 23.40
C ASP A 211 -0.90 9.43 23.20
N VAL A 212 0.29 10.02 23.09
CA VAL A 212 0.51 11.46 22.87
C VAL A 212 1.48 11.68 21.72
N ALA A 213 1.20 12.68 20.86
CA ALA A 213 2.09 13.09 19.78
C ALA A 213 2.10 14.62 19.60
N PRO A 214 3.22 15.22 19.17
CA PRO A 214 3.27 16.65 18.83
C PRO A 214 2.25 17.05 17.75
N ALA A 215 1.68 18.25 17.88
CA ALA A 215 0.77 18.94 16.96
C ALA A 215 -0.62 18.32 16.70
N ARG A 216 -0.75 17.01 16.43
CA ARG A 216 -2.05 16.38 16.10
C ARG A 216 -2.21 14.96 16.67
N GLN A 217 -3.40 14.67 17.20
CA GLN A 217 -3.80 13.33 17.69
C GLN A 217 -3.72 12.21 16.64
N GLN A 218 -3.59 12.53 15.35
CA GLN A 218 -3.56 11.54 14.27
C GLN A 218 -2.28 10.68 14.23
N PHE A 219 -1.20 11.13 14.88
CA PHE A 219 0.06 10.38 14.99
C PHE A 219 0.13 9.53 16.26
N ALA A 220 -0.80 9.70 17.20
CA ALA A 220 -0.90 8.84 18.37
C ALA A 220 -1.50 7.49 17.97
N TRP A 221 -1.03 6.43 18.62
CA TRP A 221 -1.54 5.09 18.43
C TRP A 221 -2.97 4.99 18.98
N ARG A 222 -3.79 4.20 18.31
CA ARG A 222 -5.16 3.90 18.74
C ARG A 222 -5.23 2.44 19.18
N PRO A 223 -5.86 2.12 20.33
CA PRO A 223 -5.96 0.74 20.81
C PRO A 223 -6.51 -0.24 19.75
N ALA A 224 -7.58 0.15 19.04
CA ALA A 224 -8.19 -0.68 17.99
C ALA A 224 -7.25 -1.00 16.81
N ALA A 225 -6.29 -0.11 16.52
CA ALA A 225 -5.36 -0.25 15.41
C ALA A 225 -4.07 -0.98 15.79
N MET A 226 -3.85 -1.29 17.07
CA MET A 226 -2.60 -1.86 17.61
C MET A 226 -2.77 -3.25 18.24
N THR A 227 -3.84 -3.95 17.88
CA THR A 227 -4.04 -5.34 18.34
C THR A 227 -3.10 -6.28 17.59
N LEU A 228 -2.16 -6.89 18.32
CA LEU A 228 -1.20 -7.85 17.79
C LEU A 228 -1.82 -9.26 17.77
N ARG A 229 -1.56 -10.01 16.70
CA ARG A 229 -2.09 -11.37 16.54
C ARG A 229 -1.01 -12.28 15.99
N TRP A 230 -1.01 -13.52 16.48
CA TRP A 230 -0.19 -14.62 15.96
C TRP A 230 -1.11 -15.77 15.58
N GLU A 231 -0.80 -16.46 14.48
CA GLU A 231 -1.39 -17.77 14.21
C GLU A 231 -0.38 -18.86 14.57
N ARG A 232 -0.80 -19.79 15.43
CA ARG A 232 0.04 -20.87 15.93
C ARG A 232 -0.67 -22.20 15.79
N THR A 233 0.08 -23.28 15.78
CA THR A 233 -0.46 -24.63 15.82
C THR A 233 -0.19 -25.24 17.19
N ILE A 234 -1.22 -25.82 17.80
CA ILE A 234 -1.07 -26.55 19.06
C ILE A 234 -0.32 -27.86 18.78
N VAL A 235 0.86 -28.03 19.36
CA VAL A 235 1.69 -29.24 19.21
C VAL A 235 1.60 -30.19 20.39
N ALA A 236 1.18 -29.70 21.56
CA ALA A 236 0.87 -30.53 22.73
C ALA A 236 -0.19 -29.86 23.60
N ARG A 237 -0.95 -30.67 24.34
CA ARG A 237 -1.92 -30.22 25.34
C ARG A 237 -1.81 -31.09 26.58
N ASP A 238 -1.56 -30.45 27.72
CA ASP A 238 -1.56 -31.10 29.04
C ASP A 238 -2.51 -30.33 29.97
N GLY A 239 -3.65 -30.93 30.30
CA GLY A 239 -4.74 -30.27 31.02
C GLY A 239 -5.15 -28.92 30.38
N GLY A 240 -4.92 -27.83 31.11
CA GLY A 240 -5.19 -26.45 30.66
C GLY A 240 -4.05 -25.80 29.89
N THR A 241 -2.89 -26.44 29.78
CA THR A 241 -1.69 -25.88 29.14
C THR A 241 -1.59 -26.31 27.68
N LEU A 242 -1.50 -25.34 26.79
CA LEU A 242 -1.32 -25.50 25.35
C LEU A 242 0.13 -25.19 24.98
N THR A 243 0.79 -26.09 24.27
CA THR A 243 2.12 -25.85 23.70
C THR A 243 2.00 -25.52 22.21
N LEU A 244 2.65 -24.44 21.79
CA LEU A 244 2.62 -23.88 20.43
C LEU A 244 3.83 -24.32 19.60
N ASP A 245 3.67 -24.37 18.28
CA ASP A 245 4.71 -24.71 17.31
C ASP A 245 5.85 -23.68 17.25
N ALA A 246 5.53 -22.40 17.47
CA ALA A 246 6.47 -21.28 17.49
C ALA A 246 6.23 -20.37 18.71
N PRO A 247 7.26 -19.64 19.18
CA PRO A 247 7.10 -18.75 20.32
C PRO A 247 6.20 -17.56 20.01
N ILE A 248 5.63 -16.97 21.07
CA ILE A 248 5.12 -15.60 21.01
C ILE A 248 6.27 -14.61 21.13
N THR A 249 6.18 -13.49 20.40
CA THR A 249 7.29 -12.52 20.24
C THR A 249 7.04 -11.20 20.96
N THR A 250 5.91 -11.06 21.65
CA THR A 250 5.63 -9.98 22.59
C THR A 250 4.97 -10.60 23.80
N ALA A 251 5.36 -10.18 25.00
CA ALA A 251 4.79 -10.71 26.23
C ALA A 251 3.27 -10.47 26.27
N LEU A 252 2.53 -11.45 26.81
CA LEU A 252 1.12 -11.29 27.17
C LEU A 252 1.12 -10.99 28.66
N ASP A 253 0.60 -9.84 29.07
CA ASP A 253 0.66 -9.39 30.46
C ASP A 253 -0.70 -8.85 30.89
N ALA A 254 -1.31 -9.52 31.87
CA ALA A 254 -2.63 -9.17 32.38
C ALA A 254 -2.69 -7.75 32.98
N THR A 255 -1.56 -7.10 33.26
CA THR A 255 -1.50 -5.68 33.63
C THR A 255 -1.80 -4.75 32.45
N PHE A 256 -1.47 -5.16 31.22
CA PHE A 256 -1.56 -4.33 30.02
C PHE A 256 -2.56 -4.85 29.00
N ASP A 257 -3.00 -6.09 29.09
CA ASP A 257 -3.88 -6.69 28.09
C ASP A 257 -4.80 -7.75 28.69
N SER A 258 -5.79 -8.13 27.88
CA SER A 258 -6.67 -9.27 28.12
C SER A 258 -6.49 -10.26 26.98
N ALA A 259 -5.27 -10.83 26.88
CA ALA A 259 -4.95 -11.76 25.81
C ALA A 259 -5.90 -12.97 25.76
N THR A 260 -6.20 -13.39 24.53
CA THR A 260 -7.10 -14.51 24.25
C THR A 260 -6.50 -15.48 23.27
N VAL A 261 -7.00 -16.71 23.30
CA VAL A 261 -6.72 -17.74 22.29
C VAL A 261 -8.04 -18.28 21.75
N ALA A 262 -8.12 -18.44 20.43
CA ALA A 262 -9.29 -18.96 19.74
C ALA A 262 -8.87 -19.91 18.61
N VAL A 263 -9.60 -21.00 18.39
CA VAL A 263 -9.39 -21.89 17.24
C VAL A 263 -9.70 -21.13 15.94
N VAL A 264 -8.84 -21.27 14.95
CA VAL A 264 -8.99 -20.67 13.62
C VAL A 264 -9.21 -21.78 12.61
N LYS A 265 -10.27 -21.66 11.83
CA LYS A 265 -10.46 -22.43 10.61
C LYS A 265 -10.23 -21.52 9.43
N SER A 266 -9.26 -21.87 8.59
CA SER A 266 -8.99 -21.15 7.35
C SER A 266 -9.36 -22.02 6.17
N THR A 267 -10.26 -21.53 5.33
CA THR A 267 -10.54 -22.07 4.00
C THR A 267 -9.89 -21.17 2.96
N GLY A 268 -9.54 -21.69 1.78
CA GLY A 268 -8.99 -20.89 0.67
C GLY A 268 -7.54 -20.40 0.83
N ARG A 269 -6.86 -20.65 1.96
CA ARG A 269 -5.42 -20.41 2.10
C ARG A 269 -4.64 -21.43 1.27
N LEU A 270 -3.74 -20.95 0.41
CA LEU A 270 -2.93 -21.84 -0.42
C LEU A 270 -1.84 -22.50 0.42
N ARG A 271 -1.50 -23.74 0.06
CA ARG A 271 -0.42 -24.49 0.67
C ARG A 271 0.54 -25.05 -0.36
N LYS A 272 1.83 -25.14 -0.03
CA LYS A 272 2.82 -25.86 -0.86
C LYS A 272 2.90 -25.27 -2.28
N VAL A 273 3.08 -23.95 -2.37
CA VAL A 273 3.20 -23.20 -3.62
C VAL A 273 4.61 -22.65 -3.81
N GLY A 274 5.11 -22.66 -5.04
CA GLY A 274 6.48 -22.27 -5.36
C GLY A 274 6.61 -21.41 -6.60
N VAL A 275 7.52 -20.43 -6.57
CA VAL A 275 8.01 -19.71 -7.76
C VAL A 275 9.53 -19.79 -7.76
N GLU A 276 10.12 -20.40 -8.78
CA GLU A 276 11.54 -20.76 -8.69
C GLU A 276 12.31 -20.79 -10.02
N ASN A 277 13.63 -20.60 -9.89
CA ASN A 277 14.62 -20.81 -10.95
C ASN A 277 14.35 -20.01 -12.22
N LEU A 278 14.13 -18.70 -12.11
CA LEU A 278 13.78 -17.84 -13.24
C LEU A 278 14.21 -16.39 -13.01
N ARG A 279 14.15 -15.59 -14.08
CA ARG A 279 14.36 -14.14 -14.04
C ARG A 279 13.07 -13.39 -14.34
N CYS A 280 12.82 -12.31 -13.61
CA CYS A 280 11.72 -11.37 -13.83
C CYS A 280 12.30 -10.00 -14.23
N GLU A 281 11.69 -9.35 -15.22
CA GLU A 281 12.05 -7.99 -15.63
C GLU A 281 10.79 -7.14 -15.76
N SER A 282 10.85 -5.89 -15.33
CA SER A 282 9.84 -4.88 -15.71
C SER A 282 10.35 -4.09 -16.90
N ALA A 283 9.54 -3.97 -17.96
CA ALA A 283 9.78 -2.99 -19.02
C ALA A 283 9.44 -1.59 -18.50
N PHE A 284 10.24 -0.59 -18.86
CA PHE A 284 10.09 0.80 -18.40
C PHE A 284 10.53 1.78 -19.49
N GLU A 285 10.22 3.06 -19.33
CA GLU A 285 10.69 4.14 -20.21
C GLU A 285 12.18 4.42 -19.98
N ALA A 286 13.04 3.89 -20.85
CA ALA A 286 14.50 4.00 -20.69
C ALA A 286 15.06 5.43 -20.58
N SER A 287 14.37 6.44 -21.15
CA SER A 287 14.77 7.84 -21.04
C SER A 287 14.43 8.48 -19.68
N ASN A 288 13.68 7.79 -18.83
CA ASN A 288 13.28 8.25 -17.51
C ASN A 288 13.72 7.24 -16.42
N PRO A 289 14.85 7.46 -15.73
CA PRO A 289 15.30 6.58 -14.65
C PRO A 289 14.40 6.62 -13.40
N HIS A 290 13.44 7.55 -13.37
CA HIS A 290 12.41 7.68 -12.34
C HIS A 290 11.03 7.23 -12.84
N ASP A 291 10.96 6.44 -13.92
CA ASP A 291 9.69 5.90 -14.40
C ASP A 291 9.03 5.05 -13.30
N GLU A 292 7.71 5.18 -13.19
CA GLU A 292 6.88 4.41 -12.25
C GLU A 292 5.65 3.81 -12.94
N GLN A 293 5.56 4.01 -14.26
CA GLN A 293 4.47 3.55 -15.10
C GLN A 293 4.79 2.17 -15.67
N HIS A 294 5.08 1.24 -14.77
CA HIS A 294 5.41 -0.16 -15.06
C HIS A 294 5.11 -1.05 -13.85
N ALA A 295 5.51 -2.31 -13.88
CA ALA A 295 5.25 -3.25 -12.79
C ALA A 295 6.04 -2.90 -11.52
N TRP A 296 5.40 -3.10 -10.36
CA TRP A 296 5.94 -2.72 -9.05
C TRP A 296 6.54 -3.89 -8.28
N GLU A 297 6.04 -5.12 -8.47
CA GLU A 297 6.52 -6.29 -7.72
C GLU A 297 6.84 -7.44 -8.70
N ALA A 298 7.89 -8.21 -8.41
CA ALA A 298 8.23 -9.38 -9.21
C ALA A 298 7.38 -10.59 -8.79
N VAL A 299 7.39 -10.89 -7.49
CA VAL A 299 6.65 -12.02 -6.91
C VAL A 299 5.94 -11.61 -5.63
N ARG A 300 4.65 -11.94 -5.54
CA ARG A 300 3.81 -11.58 -4.40
C ARG A 300 2.97 -12.73 -3.88
N PHE A 301 3.11 -13.06 -2.60
CA PHE A 301 2.30 -14.07 -1.92
C PHE A 301 1.25 -13.43 -1.02
N GLU A 302 0.00 -13.87 -1.16
CA GLU A 302 -1.12 -13.50 -0.31
C GLU A 302 -1.89 -14.73 0.14
N HIS A 303 -2.10 -14.85 1.45
CA HIS A 303 -2.76 -16.00 2.07
C HIS A 303 -2.13 -17.34 1.66
N VAL A 304 -0.81 -17.46 1.84
CA VAL A 304 -0.01 -18.66 1.57
C VAL A 304 0.57 -19.23 2.86
N GLU A 305 0.44 -20.53 3.05
CA GLU A 305 1.11 -21.29 4.10
C GLU A 305 2.06 -22.33 3.48
N ASP A 306 3.27 -22.51 4.03
CA ASP A 306 4.24 -23.45 3.47
C ASP A 306 4.56 -23.14 2.00
N GLY A 307 4.97 -21.91 1.72
CA GLY A 307 5.33 -21.46 0.37
C GLY A 307 6.82 -21.18 0.21
N TRP A 308 7.29 -21.09 -1.03
CA TRP A 308 8.66 -20.65 -1.29
C TRP A 308 8.85 -19.83 -2.57
N ILE A 309 9.87 -18.97 -2.55
CA ILE A 309 10.43 -18.29 -3.71
C ILE A 309 11.93 -18.62 -3.71
N ALA A 310 12.45 -19.23 -4.77
CA ALA A 310 13.82 -19.74 -4.74
C ALA A 310 14.57 -19.55 -6.06
N ASN A 311 15.79 -19.01 -5.99
CA ASN A 311 16.62 -18.76 -7.17
C ASN A 311 15.90 -17.88 -8.21
N VAL A 312 15.46 -16.69 -7.78
CA VAL A 312 14.77 -15.72 -8.63
C VAL A 312 15.53 -14.40 -8.68
N THR A 313 15.90 -13.98 -9.89
CA THR A 313 16.50 -12.66 -10.14
C THR A 313 15.43 -11.71 -10.66
N ALA A 314 15.30 -10.52 -10.09
CA ALA A 314 14.31 -9.53 -10.50
C ALA A 314 14.96 -8.18 -10.83
N ALA A 315 14.61 -7.59 -11.98
CA ALA A 315 15.18 -6.33 -12.44
C ALA A 315 14.12 -5.26 -12.74
N HIS A 316 14.47 -4.00 -12.45
CA HIS A 316 13.71 -2.78 -12.81
C HIS A 316 12.36 -2.55 -12.11
N PHE A 317 11.97 -3.36 -11.12
CA PHE A 317 10.70 -3.17 -10.42
C PHE A 317 10.73 -1.94 -9.50
N ALA A 318 9.61 -1.21 -9.42
CA ALA A 318 9.51 0.05 -8.68
C ALA A 318 9.22 -0.08 -7.17
N GLY A 319 8.44 -1.09 -6.79
CA GLY A 319 7.89 -1.27 -5.44
C GLY A 319 8.65 -2.31 -4.62
N SER A 320 7.91 -3.18 -3.93
CA SER A 320 8.48 -4.32 -3.22
C SER A 320 8.76 -5.47 -4.18
N THR A 321 10.03 -5.73 -4.48
CA THR A 321 10.38 -6.75 -5.47
C THR A 321 9.86 -8.14 -5.08
N PHE A 322 10.00 -8.52 -3.81
CA PHE A 322 9.49 -9.77 -3.25
C PHE A 322 8.63 -9.48 -2.01
N GLY A 323 7.31 -9.61 -2.15
CA GLY A 323 6.33 -9.24 -1.12
C GLY A 323 5.59 -10.44 -0.51
N ILE A 324 5.69 -10.60 0.82
CA ILE A 324 4.95 -11.61 1.59
C ILE A 324 3.85 -10.93 2.42
N GLY A 325 2.59 -11.18 2.07
CA GLY A 325 1.43 -10.54 2.70
C GLY A 325 1.12 -11.03 4.12
N ALA A 326 0.32 -10.25 4.85
CA ALA A 326 0.01 -10.49 6.27
C ALA A 326 -0.78 -11.79 6.55
N GLY A 327 -1.45 -12.33 5.53
CA GLY A 327 -2.13 -13.62 5.61
C GLY A 327 -1.21 -14.83 5.42
N CYS A 328 0.09 -14.61 5.18
CA CYS A 328 1.04 -15.68 4.90
C CYS A 328 1.76 -16.16 6.16
N ARG A 329 2.11 -17.44 6.19
CA ARG A 329 2.99 -18.01 7.22
C ARG A 329 3.88 -19.13 6.73
N ARG A 330 5.04 -19.32 7.36
CA ARG A 330 6.01 -20.41 7.02
C ARG A 330 6.42 -20.34 5.55
N VAL A 331 7.00 -19.21 5.17
CA VAL A 331 7.46 -18.95 3.79
C VAL A 331 8.98 -18.81 3.78
N THR A 332 9.64 -19.45 2.81
CA THR A 332 11.07 -19.25 2.55
C THR A 332 11.29 -18.50 1.23
N VAL A 333 12.02 -17.40 1.28
CA VAL A 333 12.58 -16.72 0.10
C VAL A 333 14.08 -16.96 0.13
N GLN A 334 14.64 -17.69 -0.84
CA GLN A 334 16.05 -18.04 -0.81
C GLN A 334 16.77 -17.80 -2.13
N ASP A 335 18.05 -17.42 -2.04
CA ASP A 335 18.93 -17.27 -3.20
C ASP A 335 18.34 -16.33 -4.26
N CYS A 336 17.64 -15.27 -3.82
CA CYS A 336 16.95 -14.31 -4.70
C CYS A 336 17.71 -12.99 -4.79
N ALA A 337 17.61 -12.32 -5.93
CA ALA A 337 18.27 -11.04 -6.18
C ALA A 337 17.28 -9.98 -6.72
N SER A 338 17.40 -8.75 -6.24
CA SER A 338 16.78 -7.56 -6.85
C SER A 338 17.86 -6.60 -7.33
N ILE A 339 17.81 -6.23 -8.61
CA ILE A 339 18.87 -5.47 -9.28
C ILE A 339 18.29 -4.32 -10.12
N ALA A 340 19.05 -3.23 -10.21
CA ALA A 340 18.73 -2.08 -11.07
C ALA A 340 17.26 -1.59 -10.97
N PRO A 341 16.73 -1.29 -9.77
CA PRO A 341 15.36 -0.79 -9.63
C PRO A 341 15.16 0.55 -10.36
N VAL A 342 13.99 0.73 -10.98
CA VAL A 342 13.57 1.96 -11.66
C VAL A 342 12.35 2.51 -10.93
N SER A 343 12.50 3.72 -10.38
CA SER A 343 11.45 4.43 -9.64
C SER A 343 11.96 5.80 -9.18
N GLU A 344 11.06 6.66 -8.71
CA GLU A 344 11.42 7.75 -7.80
C GLU A 344 12.07 7.17 -6.51
N LEU A 345 12.93 7.94 -5.85
CA LEU A 345 13.50 7.57 -4.55
C LEU A 345 12.62 8.11 -3.41
N GLY A 346 11.46 7.47 -3.17
CA GLY A 346 10.48 7.99 -2.21
C GLY A 346 9.54 6.97 -1.57
N GLY A 347 9.45 6.95 -0.24
CA GLY A 347 8.45 6.15 0.48
C GLY A 347 8.52 4.66 0.19
N TYR A 348 7.35 4.04 -0.05
CA TYR A 348 7.11 2.61 -0.35
C TYR A 348 7.62 2.15 -1.74
N ARG A 349 8.75 2.69 -2.17
CA ARG A 349 9.45 2.33 -3.40
C ARG A 349 10.75 1.67 -3.02
N ARG A 350 11.14 0.64 -3.78
CA ARG A 350 12.37 -0.13 -3.51
C ARG A 350 12.42 -0.69 -2.09
N ASP A 351 11.27 -1.16 -1.60
CA ASP A 351 11.10 -1.97 -0.38
C ASP A 351 11.40 -3.43 -0.75
N THR A 352 12.67 -3.75 -1.03
CA THR A 352 13.08 -4.88 -1.86
C THR A 352 12.53 -6.25 -1.42
N PHE A 353 12.89 -6.68 -0.20
CA PHE A 353 12.40 -7.91 0.42
C PHE A 353 11.52 -7.54 1.61
N HIS A 354 10.21 -7.72 1.44
CA HIS A 354 9.21 -7.26 2.40
C HIS A 354 8.36 -8.41 2.93
N THR A 355 8.14 -8.46 4.25
CA THR A 355 7.13 -9.33 4.85
C THR A 355 6.22 -8.60 5.84
N SER A 356 4.92 -8.83 5.73
CA SER A 356 3.94 -8.56 6.78
C SER A 356 3.41 -9.84 7.43
N GLY A 357 3.89 -11.01 6.99
CA GLY A 357 3.48 -12.33 7.50
C GLY A 357 4.25 -12.76 8.75
N GLU A 358 4.17 -14.05 9.06
CA GLU A 358 4.83 -14.66 10.22
C GLU A 358 5.62 -15.92 9.84
N GLN A 359 6.64 -16.28 10.63
CA GLN A 359 7.50 -17.43 10.33
C GLN A 359 8.12 -17.33 8.91
N THR A 360 8.52 -16.13 8.49
CA THR A 360 9.14 -15.91 7.17
C THR A 360 10.66 -16.00 7.28
N LEU A 361 11.31 -16.71 6.35
CA LEU A 361 12.77 -16.79 6.23
C LEU A 361 13.22 -16.22 4.88
N PHE A 362 14.00 -15.16 4.90
CA PHE A 362 14.80 -14.69 3.77
C PHE A 362 16.22 -15.21 3.93
N LEU A 363 16.74 -15.97 2.98
CA LEU A 363 18.02 -16.66 3.08
C LEU A 363 18.90 -16.33 1.87
N ARG A 364 20.09 -15.76 2.10
CA ARG A 364 21.04 -15.39 1.04
C ARG A 364 20.41 -14.55 -0.07
N CYS A 365 19.61 -13.58 0.33
CA CYS A 365 18.98 -12.64 -0.59
C CYS A 365 19.91 -11.44 -0.82
N ARG A 366 19.99 -10.97 -2.07
CA ARG A 366 20.81 -9.83 -2.48
C ARG A 366 19.96 -8.68 -3.01
N ALA A 367 20.26 -7.46 -2.59
CA ALA A 367 19.62 -6.25 -3.09
C ALA A 367 20.68 -5.25 -3.60
N GLU A 368 20.34 -4.50 -4.65
CA GLU A 368 21.14 -3.40 -5.19
C GLU A 368 20.29 -2.14 -5.34
N ASP A 369 20.83 -0.99 -4.92
CA ASP A 369 20.21 0.33 -5.07
C ASP A 369 18.80 0.43 -4.47
N GLY A 370 18.54 -0.41 -3.46
CA GLY A 370 17.32 -0.40 -2.67
C GLY A 370 17.22 0.81 -1.77
N ARG A 371 15.99 1.24 -1.48
CA ARG A 371 15.74 2.25 -0.44
C ARG A 371 15.71 1.56 0.91
N ASN A 372 14.86 0.55 1.03
CA ASN A 372 14.74 -0.27 2.22
C ASN A 372 14.83 -1.75 1.81
N ASP A 373 16.02 -2.33 1.93
CA ASP A 373 16.31 -3.64 1.33
C ASP A 373 15.60 -4.80 2.03
N PHE A 374 15.60 -4.80 3.36
CA PHE A 374 15.05 -5.88 4.17
C PHE A 374 14.06 -5.31 5.18
N THR A 375 12.75 -5.53 4.95
CA THR A 375 11.70 -4.85 5.69
C THR A 375 10.62 -5.75 6.28
N VAL A 376 10.10 -5.32 7.43
CA VAL A 376 8.96 -5.94 8.09
C VAL A 376 7.83 -4.92 8.25
N GLY A 377 6.59 -5.36 8.02
CA GLY A 377 5.38 -4.52 8.04
C GLY A 377 4.76 -4.34 9.43
N TYR A 378 3.72 -3.51 9.48
CA TYR A 378 2.95 -3.20 10.69
C TYR A 378 2.43 -4.46 11.40
N LEU A 379 2.64 -4.53 12.71
CA LEU A 379 2.11 -5.59 13.59
C LEU A 379 2.45 -7.01 13.14
N ALA A 380 3.48 -7.19 12.34
CA ALA A 380 3.92 -8.52 11.93
C ALA A 380 4.38 -9.30 13.17
N GLY A 381 3.65 -10.37 13.48
CA GLY A 381 4.01 -11.29 14.54
C GLY A 381 5.14 -12.18 14.05
N GLY A 382 6.34 -12.08 14.65
CA GLY A 382 7.46 -12.95 14.30
C GLY A 382 7.24 -14.41 14.73
N PRO A 383 8.27 -15.27 14.61
CA PRO A 383 9.61 -14.91 14.16
C PRO A 383 9.68 -14.62 12.66
N ASN A 384 10.37 -13.57 12.26
CA ASN A 384 10.71 -13.27 10.85
C ASN A 384 12.22 -13.09 10.75
N VAL A 385 12.86 -13.73 9.78
CA VAL A 385 14.32 -13.90 9.73
C VAL A 385 14.88 -13.45 8.39
N PHE A 386 15.92 -12.62 8.44
CA PHE A 386 16.84 -12.36 7.32
C PHE A 386 18.19 -12.98 7.67
N LEU A 387 18.57 -14.02 6.94
CA LEU A 387 19.76 -14.84 7.20
C LEU A 387 20.74 -14.72 6.02
N GLU A 388 21.98 -14.33 6.29
CA GLU A 388 23.06 -14.24 5.29
C GLU A 388 22.71 -13.32 4.10
N CYS A 389 21.90 -12.29 4.34
CA CYS A 389 21.44 -11.37 3.31
C CYS A 389 22.40 -10.17 3.14
N ARG A 390 22.51 -9.65 1.91
CA ARG A 390 23.42 -8.55 1.60
C ARG A 390 22.76 -7.49 0.73
N ALA A 391 22.96 -6.21 1.05
CA ALA A 391 22.55 -5.08 0.23
C ALA A 391 23.75 -4.22 -0.17
N GLU A 392 23.70 -3.66 -1.38
CA GLU A 392 24.72 -2.77 -1.94
C GLU A 392 24.08 -1.44 -2.36
N ARG A 393 24.74 -0.33 -2.00
CA ARG A 393 24.30 1.05 -2.31
C ARG A 393 22.90 1.37 -1.77
N SER A 394 22.60 0.89 -0.56
CA SER A 394 21.33 1.19 0.13
C SER A 394 21.20 2.68 0.42
N THR A 395 20.04 3.28 0.09
CA THR A 395 19.81 4.72 0.29
C THR A 395 18.97 5.05 1.53
N GLY A 396 18.38 4.04 2.18
CA GLY A 396 17.51 4.18 3.35
C GLY A 396 17.85 3.16 4.43
N PHE A 397 16.84 2.60 5.10
CA PHE A 397 17.05 1.69 6.23
C PHE A 397 16.48 0.29 5.97
N SER A 398 17.10 -0.73 6.55
CA SER A 398 16.49 -2.05 6.75
C SER A 398 16.01 -2.20 8.19
N GLY A 399 14.83 -2.77 8.39
CA GLY A 399 14.15 -2.80 9.68
C GLY A 399 12.63 -2.86 9.54
N SER A 400 11.90 -2.43 10.56
CA SER A 400 10.44 -2.34 10.47
C SER A 400 10.02 -1.00 9.86
N ILE A 401 9.20 -1.04 8.80
CA ILE A 401 8.63 0.17 8.18
C ILE A 401 7.31 0.61 8.83
N GLY A 402 6.78 -0.19 9.77
CA GLY A 402 5.51 0.02 10.44
C GLY A 402 5.56 -0.18 11.95
N SER A 403 4.49 0.19 12.64
CA SER A 403 4.36 0.10 14.10
C SER A 403 4.32 -1.34 14.60
N TRP A 404 5.11 -1.57 15.66
CA TRP A 404 5.26 -2.77 16.48
C TRP A 404 5.34 -4.12 15.73
N ALA A 405 6.28 -4.24 14.79
CA ALA A 405 6.75 -5.56 14.38
C ALA A 405 7.54 -6.19 15.53
N SER A 406 7.34 -7.49 15.80
CA SER A 406 8.04 -8.15 16.91
C SER A 406 8.69 -9.46 16.52
N GLY A 407 9.85 -9.78 17.10
CA GLY A 407 10.57 -11.03 16.78
C GLY A 407 11.20 -11.02 15.39
N ILE A 408 11.87 -9.93 15.02
CA ILE A 408 12.71 -9.87 13.82
C ILE A 408 14.10 -10.38 14.18
N LEU A 409 14.70 -11.21 13.34
CA LEU A 409 16.11 -11.57 13.42
C LEU A 409 16.81 -11.16 12.12
N PHE A 410 17.81 -10.31 12.23
CA PHE A 410 18.84 -10.15 11.21
C PHE A 410 20.06 -10.94 11.69
N ASP A 411 20.47 -11.96 10.92
CA ASP A 411 21.56 -12.88 11.26
C ASP A 411 22.55 -12.92 10.10
N ASN A 412 23.78 -12.46 10.34
CA ASN A 412 24.82 -12.32 9.32
C ASN A 412 24.38 -11.42 8.14
N VAL A 413 23.70 -10.31 8.43
CA VAL A 413 23.25 -9.34 7.41
C VAL A 413 24.28 -8.24 7.22
N THR A 414 24.57 -7.91 5.96
CA THR A 414 25.51 -6.85 5.59
C THR A 414 24.82 -5.80 4.73
N LEU A 415 24.88 -4.54 5.14
CA LEU A 415 24.46 -3.39 4.33
C LEU A 415 25.67 -2.57 3.94
N ASP A 416 25.83 -2.33 2.64
CA ASP A 416 26.71 -1.28 2.12
C ASP A 416 25.85 -0.07 1.75
N GLY A 417 26.00 1.01 2.52
CA GLY A 417 25.06 2.13 2.56
C GLY A 417 23.95 1.95 3.60
N GLY A 418 23.18 3.02 3.84
CA GLY A 418 21.99 2.98 4.67
C GLY A 418 22.21 2.71 6.17
N THR A 419 21.13 2.26 6.82
CA THR A 419 21.05 1.97 8.27
C THR A 419 20.37 0.63 8.52
N LEU A 420 20.89 -0.18 9.45
CA LEU A 420 20.18 -1.34 9.99
C LEU A 420 19.54 -0.96 11.33
N GLU A 421 18.21 -1.05 11.47
CA GLU A 421 17.54 -0.48 12.63
C GLU A 421 16.43 -1.32 13.29
N LEU A 422 16.45 -1.31 14.63
CA LEU A 422 15.38 -1.66 15.56
C LEU A 422 15.06 -0.40 16.39
N ASN A 423 14.13 0.43 15.90
CA ASN A 423 14.06 1.85 16.28
C ASN A 423 12.67 2.31 16.76
N ASN A 424 12.66 3.45 17.46
CA ASN A 424 11.49 4.33 17.62
C ASN A 424 11.59 5.45 16.58
N ARG A 425 10.70 5.43 15.58
CA ARG A 425 10.62 6.41 14.49
C ARG A 425 9.82 7.65 14.87
N GLU A 426 9.34 7.74 16.11
CA GLU A 426 8.62 8.90 16.63
C GLU A 426 7.44 9.29 15.71
N THR A 427 7.40 10.53 15.24
CA THR A 427 6.36 11.04 14.31
C THR A 427 6.63 10.74 12.84
N TRP A 428 7.80 10.19 12.49
CA TRP A 428 8.10 9.77 11.13
C TRP A 428 7.16 8.64 10.70
N ASN A 429 6.95 8.51 9.40
CA ASN A 429 6.09 7.52 8.75
C ASN A 429 4.63 7.54 9.26
N GLN A 430 4.07 8.72 9.53
CA GLN A 430 2.73 8.95 10.14
C GLN A 430 2.62 8.47 11.58
N GLY A 431 3.62 8.75 12.41
CA GLY A 431 3.58 8.29 13.81
C GLY A 431 3.78 6.79 13.93
N VAL A 432 4.75 6.23 13.17
CA VAL A 432 5.11 4.82 13.34
C VAL A 432 5.49 4.54 14.79
N GLY A 433 6.15 5.48 15.49
CA GLY A 433 6.54 5.28 16.87
C GLY A 433 7.50 4.10 17.01
N TRP A 434 7.29 3.26 18.02
CA TRP A 434 8.06 2.02 18.20
C TRP A 434 7.83 1.05 17.03
N ALA A 435 8.81 0.93 16.14
CA ALA A 435 8.70 0.16 14.92
C ALA A 435 9.02 -1.33 15.15
N ALA A 436 10.01 -1.63 16.00
CA ALA A 436 10.46 -2.99 16.31
C ALA A 436 10.57 -3.22 17.82
N ALA A 437 10.18 -4.41 18.25
CA ALA A 437 10.29 -4.87 19.64
C ALA A 437 10.74 -6.34 19.70
N ASN A 438 11.42 -6.75 20.77
CA ASN A 438 11.80 -8.16 21.00
C ASN A 438 12.52 -8.78 19.79
N SER A 439 13.39 -7.98 19.17
CA SER A 439 14.07 -8.27 17.91
C SER A 439 15.59 -8.27 18.09
N MET A 440 16.29 -8.97 17.20
CA MET A 440 17.71 -9.29 17.33
C MET A 440 18.51 -8.91 16.07
N LEU A 441 19.66 -8.26 16.28
CA LEU A 441 20.74 -8.14 15.31
C LEU A 441 21.88 -9.06 15.75
N TRP A 442 22.25 -10.04 14.94
CA TRP A 442 23.28 -11.04 15.24
C TRP A 442 24.33 -11.07 14.13
N GLN A 443 25.59 -10.80 14.44
CA GLN A 443 26.69 -10.86 13.44
C GLN A 443 26.47 -9.93 12.23
N CYS A 444 25.88 -8.74 12.45
CA CYS A 444 25.47 -7.83 11.37
C CYS A 444 26.44 -6.67 11.18
N SER A 445 26.56 -6.19 9.93
CA SER A 445 27.36 -4.98 9.61
C SER A 445 26.57 -3.98 8.77
N ALA A 446 26.67 -2.70 9.12
CA ALA A 446 26.07 -1.59 8.39
C ALA A 446 26.81 -0.27 8.74
N PRO A 447 26.73 0.79 7.92
CA PRO A 447 27.30 2.09 8.28
C PRO A 447 26.77 2.64 9.61
N VAL A 448 25.47 2.49 9.84
CA VAL A 448 24.80 2.82 11.11
C VAL A 448 23.95 1.65 11.56
N VAL A 449 24.07 1.28 12.83
CA VAL A 449 23.27 0.28 13.51
C VAL A 449 22.49 0.95 14.64
N ILE A 450 21.16 0.89 14.57
CA ILE A 450 20.28 1.44 15.62
C ILE A 450 19.60 0.30 16.37
N CYS A 451 19.78 0.26 17.69
CA CYS A 451 19.06 -0.66 18.57
C CYS A 451 18.55 0.12 19.80
N ARG A 452 17.24 0.36 19.85
CA ARG A 452 16.56 1.03 20.97
C ARG A 452 15.70 0.04 21.76
N ALA A 453 15.55 0.26 23.06
CA ALA A 453 14.70 -0.56 23.93
C ALA A 453 13.32 0.10 24.14
N PRO A 454 12.21 -0.50 23.67
CA PRO A 454 10.88 0.00 24.01
C PRO A 454 10.60 -0.14 25.51
N PRO A 455 9.83 0.75 26.18
CA PRO A 455 9.62 0.70 27.64
C PRO A 455 9.08 -0.61 28.23
N THR A 456 8.44 -1.45 27.41
CA THR A 456 7.85 -2.74 27.83
C THR A 456 8.43 -3.95 27.09
N ALA A 457 9.55 -3.77 26.39
CA ALA A 457 10.18 -4.80 25.56
C ALA A 457 11.70 -4.58 25.46
N GLN A 458 12.42 -5.53 24.90
CA GLN A 458 13.87 -5.40 24.71
C GLN A 458 14.22 -5.64 23.24
N ASN A 459 15.16 -4.88 22.69
CA ASN A 459 15.83 -5.26 21.44
C ASN A 459 17.30 -5.55 21.73
N TRP A 460 17.89 -6.44 20.95
CA TRP A 460 19.25 -6.95 21.18
C TRP A 460 20.13 -6.80 19.93
N ALA A 461 21.41 -6.55 20.15
CA ALA A 461 22.44 -6.46 19.14
C ALA A 461 23.75 -7.08 19.65
N ASP A 462 24.10 -8.26 19.14
CA ASP A 462 25.30 -9.00 19.51
C ASP A 462 26.18 -9.25 18.28
N GLY A 463 27.48 -8.94 18.39
CA GLY A 463 28.43 -9.09 17.28
C GLY A 463 28.08 -8.15 16.12
N VAL A 464 28.17 -6.85 16.32
CA VAL A 464 27.76 -5.87 15.30
C VAL A 464 28.85 -4.86 14.97
N TRP A 465 28.91 -4.44 13.71
CA TRP A 465 29.89 -3.47 13.19
C TRP A 465 29.20 -2.27 12.53
N GLY A 466 29.59 -1.06 12.93
CA GLY A 466 29.03 0.20 12.40
C GLY A 466 29.17 1.37 13.38
N GLN A 467 28.43 2.45 13.13
CA GLN A 467 28.13 3.46 14.14
C GLN A 467 26.92 3.03 14.96
N PHE A 468 27.04 3.01 16.30
CA PHE A 468 26.01 2.47 17.18
C PHE A 468 25.15 3.59 17.79
N VAL A 469 23.82 3.44 17.73
CA VAL A 469 22.85 4.40 18.28
C VAL A 469 21.74 3.68 19.03
N GLY A 470 21.40 4.17 20.22
CA GLY A 470 20.26 3.69 21.00
C GLY A 470 20.66 3.01 22.31
N ASP A 471 19.65 2.67 23.07
CA ASP A 471 19.70 2.19 24.47
C ASP A 471 19.29 0.72 24.61
N GLY A 472 19.28 -0.02 23.50
CA GLY A 472 19.06 -1.46 23.46
C GLY A 472 20.11 -2.28 24.22
N TYR A 473 19.98 -3.60 24.13
CA TYR A 473 20.99 -4.52 24.66
C TYR A 473 22.11 -4.66 23.64
N TRP A 474 23.35 -4.39 24.07
CA TRP A 474 24.53 -4.48 23.22
C TRP A 474 25.56 -5.43 23.83
N SER A 475 26.07 -6.37 23.04
CA SER A 475 27.17 -7.27 23.39
C SER A 475 28.11 -7.48 22.21
N GLU A 476 29.38 -7.80 22.48
CA GLU A 476 30.39 -8.11 21.45
C GLU A 476 30.44 -7.10 20.29
N VAL A 477 30.27 -5.81 20.59
CA VAL A 477 30.29 -4.76 19.57
C VAL A 477 31.70 -4.62 18.98
N ASN A 478 31.79 -4.60 17.64
CA ASN A 478 33.03 -4.72 16.86
C ASN A 478 33.82 -6.03 17.08
N GLU A 479 33.19 -7.04 17.67
CA GLU A 479 33.78 -8.36 17.94
C GLU A 479 32.90 -9.45 17.33
N PHE A 480 33.44 -10.68 17.28
CA PHE A 480 32.68 -11.83 16.82
C PHE A 480 31.97 -12.51 17.99
N VAL A 481 30.69 -12.83 17.81
CA VAL A 481 29.92 -13.61 18.78
C VAL A 481 29.78 -15.08 18.35
N HIS A 482 29.76 -15.98 19.33
CA HIS A 482 29.47 -17.40 19.15
C HIS A 482 28.11 -17.77 19.75
N PRO A 483 27.27 -18.55 19.04
CA PRO A 483 27.52 -19.22 17.77
C PRO A 483 27.58 -18.26 16.56
N GLN A 484 28.23 -18.67 15.46
CA GLN A 484 28.40 -17.80 14.29
C GLN A 484 27.05 -17.37 13.66
N SER A 485 26.01 -18.19 13.78
CA SER A 485 24.64 -17.84 13.42
C SER A 485 23.68 -18.34 14.48
N LEU A 486 22.89 -17.42 15.02
CA LEU A 486 21.86 -17.73 16.00
C LEU A 486 20.75 -18.61 15.41
N TYR A 487 20.25 -18.29 14.22
CA TYR A 487 19.20 -19.09 13.57
C TYR A 487 19.65 -20.53 13.35
N ARG A 488 20.87 -20.73 12.82
CA ARG A 488 21.42 -22.07 12.57
C ARG A 488 21.58 -22.85 13.87
N ALA A 489 22.14 -22.23 14.90
CA ALA A 489 22.32 -22.90 16.19
C ALA A 489 20.96 -23.26 16.83
N GLN A 490 19.98 -22.34 16.79
CA GLN A 490 18.62 -22.61 17.27
C GLN A 490 17.96 -23.75 16.50
N LEU A 491 18.14 -23.77 15.18
CA LEU A 491 17.60 -24.83 14.33
C LEU A 491 18.23 -26.19 14.67
N ALA A 492 19.55 -26.24 14.84
CA ALA A 492 20.26 -27.44 15.24
C ALA A 492 19.82 -27.92 16.63
N ALA A 493 19.61 -27.00 17.58
CA ALA A 493 19.10 -27.35 18.91
C ALA A 493 17.66 -27.90 18.86
N ARG A 494 16.80 -27.34 18.00
CA ARG A 494 15.39 -27.74 17.89
C ARG A 494 15.18 -29.02 17.09
N ARG A 495 15.94 -29.24 16.02
CA ARG A 495 15.72 -30.31 15.03
C ARG A 495 16.92 -31.22 14.77
N GLY A 496 18.05 -30.99 15.43
CA GLY A 496 19.31 -31.68 15.19
C GLY A 496 20.12 -31.08 14.04
N ALA A 497 21.44 -31.32 14.04
CA ALA A 497 22.37 -30.75 13.06
C ALA A 497 22.04 -31.13 11.60
N ALA A 498 21.42 -32.30 11.36
CA ALA A 498 21.01 -32.71 10.02
C ALA A 498 19.99 -31.76 9.38
N ALA A 499 19.18 -31.03 10.17
CA ALA A 499 18.22 -30.06 9.65
C ALA A 499 18.90 -28.86 8.97
N LEU A 500 20.19 -28.60 9.24
CA LEU A 500 20.95 -27.52 8.60
C LEU A 500 21.13 -27.75 7.09
N ALA A 501 21.08 -28.99 6.62
CA ALA A 501 21.15 -29.33 5.20
C ALA A 501 20.00 -28.69 4.40
N ALA A 502 18.85 -28.44 5.03
CA ALA A 502 17.72 -27.75 4.41
C ALA A 502 18.01 -26.29 4.03
N LEU A 503 19.07 -25.70 4.60
CA LEU A 503 19.49 -24.32 4.31
C LEU A 503 20.49 -24.24 3.16
N ALA A 504 20.95 -25.36 2.59
CA ALA A 504 21.87 -25.35 1.47
C ALA A 504 21.22 -24.74 0.20
N PRO A 505 22.01 -24.15 -0.71
CA PRO A 505 21.52 -23.79 -2.04
C PRO A 505 20.88 -24.99 -2.75
N ARG A 506 19.84 -24.72 -3.53
CA ARG A 506 19.12 -25.76 -4.29
C ARG A 506 19.92 -26.19 -5.52
N ASP A 507 19.93 -27.50 -5.78
CA ASP A 507 20.38 -28.07 -7.04
C ASP A 507 19.16 -28.36 -7.94
N TYR A 508 19.12 -27.71 -9.11
CA TYR A 508 18.06 -27.87 -10.11
C TYR A 508 18.44 -28.85 -11.24
N ALA A 509 19.65 -29.42 -11.24
CA ALA A 509 20.15 -30.28 -12.33
C ALA A 509 19.37 -31.61 -12.51
N SER A 510 18.59 -32.03 -11.51
CA SER A 510 17.99 -33.37 -11.44
C SER A 510 16.56 -33.50 -12.00
N VAL A 511 15.96 -32.47 -12.60
CA VAL A 511 14.50 -32.47 -12.96
C VAL A 511 14.18 -32.47 -14.45
N LEU A 512 15.11 -32.88 -15.30
CA LEU A 512 14.87 -32.99 -16.74
C LEU A 512 14.16 -34.30 -17.10
N THR A 513 12.90 -34.45 -16.69
CA THR A 513 11.97 -35.36 -17.39
C THR A 513 10.70 -34.58 -17.68
N THR A 514 10.55 -34.15 -18.94
CA THR A 514 9.28 -33.60 -19.42
C THR A 514 8.85 -34.39 -20.65
N ARG A 515 7.59 -34.83 -20.65
CA ARG A 515 6.87 -34.98 -21.92
C ARG A 515 6.73 -33.56 -22.50
N PRO A 516 7.14 -33.32 -23.76
CA PRO A 516 6.87 -32.07 -24.43
C PRO A 516 5.36 -31.89 -24.54
N LEU A 517 4.86 -30.72 -24.15
CA LEU A 517 3.45 -30.37 -24.32
C LEU A 517 3.23 -29.84 -25.75
N ALA A 518 3.50 -30.69 -26.75
CA ALA A 518 3.27 -30.34 -28.15
C ALA A 518 1.84 -30.70 -28.61
N GLU A 519 1.09 -31.52 -27.87
CA GLU A 519 -0.19 -32.07 -28.37
C GLU A 519 -1.45 -31.72 -27.52
N GLU A 520 -1.35 -31.22 -26.29
CA GLU A 520 -2.54 -30.95 -25.44
C GLU A 520 -2.93 -29.46 -25.30
N ILE A 521 -2.04 -28.48 -25.57
CA ILE A 521 -2.39 -27.04 -25.45
C ILE A 521 -2.97 -26.44 -26.73
N SER A 522 -2.72 -27.02 -27.91
CA SER A 522 -3.35 -26.54 -29.16
C SER A 522 -4.88 -26.68 -29.16
N THR A 523 -5.45 -27.45 -28.24
CA THR A 523 -6.89 -27.64 -28.04
C THR A 523 -7.51 -26.81 -26.93
N LEU A 524 -6.70 -26.14 -26.11
CA LEU A 524 -7.20 -25.18 -25.11
C LEU A 524 -7.31 -23.81 -25.79
N GLY A 525 -8.42 -23.62 -26.51
CA GLY A 525 -8.80 -22.31 -27.04
C GLY A 525 -8.87 -21.25 -25.91
N PRO A 526 -8.94 -19.95 -26.25
CA PRO A 526 -8.95 -18.88 -25.27
C PRO A 526 -10.16 -19.02 -24.34
N LEU A 527 -9.95 -19.58 -23.14
CA LEU A 527 -10.90 -19.60 -22.03
C LEU A 527 -10.90 -18.25 -21.29
N LEU A 528 -10.83 -17.14 -22.03
CA LEU A 528 -11.24 -15.86 -21.48
C LEU A 528 -12.72 -15.71 -21.82
N PRO A 529 -13.61 -15.54 -20.83
CA PRO A 529 -14.96 -15.07 -21.09
C PRO A 529 -14.83 -13.80 -21.94
N ARG A 530 -15.45 -13.78 -23.12
CA ARG A 530 -15.70 -12.49 -23.79
C ARG A 530 -16.46 -11.63 -22.77
N PRO A 531 -16.08 -10.35 -22.58
CA PRO A 531 -16.85 -9.46 -21.72
C PRO A 531 -18.31 -9.55 -22.14
N ALA A 532 -19.19 -9.92 -21.21
CA ALA A 532 -20.61 -9.94 -21.48
C ALA A 532 -21.01 -8.56 -22.01
N ALA A 533 -21.91 -8.51 -22.99
CA ALA A 533 -22.45 -7.23 -23.44
C ALA A 533 -23.12 -6.57 -22.23
N GLY A 534 -22.53 -5.48 -21.74
CA GLY A 534 -23.02 -4.80 -20.55
C GLY A 534 -24.34 -4.08 -20.82
N LYS A 535 -25.01 -3.62 -19.75
CA LYS A 535 -26.24 -2.86 -19.86
C LYS A 535 -25.92 -1.44 -20.36
N PRO A 536 -26.40 -1.02 -21.54
CA PRO A 536 -26.13 0.32 -22.03
C PRO A 536 -26.92 1.35 -21.21
N LEU A 537 -26.25 2.45 -20.86
CA LEU A 537 -26.93 3.67 -20.42
C LEU A 537 -27.47 4.38 -21.67
N ALA A 538 -28.73 4.79 -21.62
CA ALA A 538 -29.40 5.48 -22.69
C ALA A 538 -30.34 6.56 -22.15
N LEU A 539 -30.37 7.70 -22.83
CA LEU A 539 -31.34 8.75 -22.59
C LEU A 539 -32.61 8.47 -23.41
N LYS A 540 -33.73 8.22 -22.74
CA LYS A 540 -35.04 7.99 -23.38
C LYS A 540 -36.08 8.90 -22.73
N GLU A 541 -36.75 9.73 -23.54
CA GLU A 541 -37.84 10.60 -23.07
C GLU A 541 -37.47 11.42 -21.81
N SER A 542 -36.27 12.05 -21.80
CA SER A 542 -35.75 12.81 -20.64
C SER A 542 -35.48 11.99 -19.36
N VAL A 543 -35.35 10.67 -19.48
CA VAL A 543 -35.04 9.75 -18.39
C VAL A 543 -33.82 8.91 -18.76
N LEU A 544 -32.84 8.83 -17.85
CA LEU A 544 -31.72 7.92 -18.02
C LEU A 544 -32.16 6.50 -17.71
N THR A 545 -31.85 5.58 -18.62
CA THR A 545 -32.19 4.16 -18.52
C THR A 545 -30.95 3.30 -18.65
N VAL A 546 -30.85 2.23 -17.87
CA VAL A 546 -29.77 1.23 -17.95
C VAL A 546 -30.37 -0.12 -18.28
N GLY A 547 -30.03 -0.67 -19.45
CA GLY A 547 -30.66 -1.90 -19.93
C GLY A 547 -32.16 -1.77 -20.20
N GLY A 548 -32.64 -0.55 -20.47
CA GLY A 548 -34.05 -0.24 -20.73
C GLY A 548 -34.88 0.08 -19.47
N GLU A 549 -34.34 -0.16 -18.28
CA GLU A 549 -34.98 0.23 -17.02
C GLU A 549 -34.51 1.60 -16.58
N ARG A 550 -35.37 2.37 -15.91
CA ARG A 550 -35.00 3.65 -15.34
C ARG A 550 -33.83 3.50 -14.36
N LEU A 551 -32.82 4.35 -14.46
CA LEU A 551 -31.74 4.44 -13.47
C LEU A 551 -32.35 4.91 -12.13
N ASP A 552 -32.40 4.00 -11.16
CA ASP A 552 -33.01 4.20 -9.84
C ASP A 552 -32.10 3.60 -8.75
N GLY A 553 -31.90 4.34 -7.66
CA GLY A 553 -30.97 3.97 -6.60
C GLY A 553 -30.33 5.20 -5.94
N ARG A 554 -29.13 5.03 -5.38
CA ARG A 554 -28.39 6.09 -4.68
C ARG A 554 -27.01 6.33 -5.29
N GLU A 555 -26.45 7.50 -5.02
CA GLU A 555 -25.04 7.79 -5.27
C GLU A 555 -24.15 7.12 -4.19
N CYS A 556 -22.94 6.73 -4.58
CA CYS A 556 -21.89 6.26 -3.68
C CYS A 556 -20.97 7.43 -3.26
N ASP A 557 -20.82 7.63 -1.95
CA ASP A 557 -19.83 8.57 -1.42
C ASP A 557 -18.40 8.04 -1.56
N ILE A 558 -17.48 8.88 -2.03
CA ILE A 558 -16.06 8.55 -2.18
C ILE A 558 -15.17 9.24 -1.12
N ALA A 559 -13.98 8.68 -0.88
CA ALA A 559 -12.96 9.30 -0.05
C ALA A 559 -12.10 10.29 -0.86
N TRP A 560 -11.99 11.54 -0.40
CA TRP A 560 -11.24 12.59 -1.12
C TRP A 560 -9.72 12.53 -0.93
N TRP A 561 -9.28 12.06 0.24
CA TRP A 561 -7.86 12.05 0.66
C TRP A 561 -7.56 11.14 1.86
N ARG A 562 -8.58 10.57 2.52
CA ARG A 562 -8.43 9.76 3.74
C ARG A 562 -8.29 8.27 3.40
N GLY A 563 -7.16 7.70 3.77
CA GLY A 563 -6.90 6.27 3.75
C GLY A 563 -5.78 5.90 4.72
N PHE A 564 -5.73 4.64 5.15
CA PHE A 564 -4.80 4.16 6.18
C PHE A 564 -4.25 2.77 5.81
N LEU A 565 -2.95 2.56 6.02
CA LEU A 565 -2.34 1.24 5.83
C LEU A 565 -2.60 0.27 6.99
N LEU A 566 -2.94 0.81 8.16
CA LEU A 566 -3.28 0.06 9.36
C LEU A 566 -4.78 -0.29 9.38
N PRO A 567 -5.15 -1.49 9.86
CA PRO A 567 -6.54 -1.85 10.09
C PRO A 567 -7.16 -1.04 11.25
N GLY A 568 -8.49 -0.97 11.31
CA GLY A 568 -9.21 -0.35 12.43
C GLY A 568 -9.49 1.15 12.30
N VAL A 569 -9.58 1.66 11.06
CA VAL A 569 -9.91 3.07 10.78
C VAL A 569 -11.27 3.21 10.10
N GLU A 570 -11.98 4.30 10.42
CA GLU A 570 -13.42 4.50 10.21
C GLU A 570 -13.83 4.88 8.77
N ASP A 571 -12.92 5.35 7.92
CA ASP A 571 -13.27 5.79 6.55
C ASP A 571 -13.02 4.68 5.51
N THR A 572 -14.05 3.88 5.27
CA THR A 572 -14.05 2.75 4.32
C THR A 572 -14.57 3.10 2.93
N ARG A 573 -14.80 4.39 2.66
CA ARG A 573 -15.28 4.85 1.36
C ARG A 573 -14.29 4.51 0.24
N PRO A 574 -14.79 4.13 -0.95
CA PRO A 574 -13.93 3.83 -2.09
C PRO A 574 -13.25 5.09 -2.62
N ALA A 575 -12.14 4.90 -3.33
CA ALA A 575 -11.50 5.94 -4.12
C ALA A 575 -10.79 5.27 -5.30
N LEU A 576 -11.33 5.44 -6.52
CA LEU A 576 -10.88 4.71 -7.70
C LEU A 576 -9.39 4.90 -8.01
N THR A 577 -8.80 6.00 -7.56
CA THR A 577 -7.39 6.33 -7.83
C THR A 577 -6.54 6.36 -6.56
N ARG A 578 -7.03 5.75 -5.48
CA ARG A 578 -6.26 5.44 -4.27
C ARG A 578 -5.40 4.20 -4.53
N PHE A 579 -4.10 4.33 -4.32
CA PHE A 579 -3.10 3.28 -4.52
C PHE A 579 -2.34 3.00 -3.23
N ALA A 580 -2.47 1.80 -2.71
CA ALA A 580 -1.64 1.27 -1.64
C ALA A 580 -0.77 0.14 -2.21
N PRO A 581 0.56 0.35 -2.37
CA PRO A 581 1.46 -0.65 -2.91
C PRO A 581 1.30 -2.02 -2.23
N GLY A 582 1.12 -3.05 -3.04
CA GLY A 582 0.84 -4.42 -2.60
C GLY A 582 -0.50 -4.65 -1.91
N LYS A 583 -1.25 -3.66 -1.48
CA LYS A 583 -2.50 -3.90 -0.74
C LYS A 583 -3.73 -3.70 -1.62
N ILE A 584 -4.54 -4.74 -1.75
CA ILE A 584 -5.80 -4.75 -2.50
C ILE A 584 -6.96 -4.98 -1.52
N GLY A 585 -8.04 -4.22 -1.69
CA GLY A 585 -9.25 -4.29 -0.90
C GLY A 585 -9.70 -2.91 -0.39
N PRO A 586 -10.79 -2.87 0.41
CA PRO A 586 -11.27 -1.65 1.05
C PRO A 586 -10.15 -0.93 1.81
N ILE A 587 -10.22 0.39 1.95
CA ILE A 587 -9.23 1.29 2.59
C ILE A 587 -7.82 1.35 1.93
N HIS A 588 -7.48 0.39 1.07
CA HIS A 588 -6.22 0.26 0.35
C HIS A 588 -6.41 0.59 -1.14
N THR A 589 -5.92 -0.24 -2.06
CA THR A 589 -6.28 -0.18 -3.49
C THR A 589 -7.58 -0.95 -3.70
N ASP A 590 -8.68 -0.27 -3.98
CA ASP A 590 -9.99 -0.95 -4.18
C ASP A 590 -9.90 -2.01 -5.29
N ASP A 591 -10.36 -3.23 -4.99
CA ASP A 591 -10.64 -4.27 -6.01
C ASP A 591 -11.92 -3.85 -6.74
N LEU A 592 -11.80 -3.51 -8.03
CA LEU A 592 -12.89 -2.86 -8.76
C LEU A 592 -14.06 -3.82 -9.04
N ASP A 593 -13.79 -5.12 -9.14
CA ASP A 593 -14.84 -6.12 -9.36
C ASP A 593 -15.67 -6.30 -8.08
N GLU A 594 -15.00 -6.52 -6.94
CA GLU A 594 -15.65 -6.60 -5.62
C GLU A 594 -16.36 -5.29 -5.25
N LEU A 595 -15.75 -4.14 -5.57
CA LEU A 595 -16.37 -2.83 -5.37
C LEU A 595 -17.69 -2.74 -6.13
N THR A 596 -17.69 -3.05 -7.43
CA THR A 596 -18.89 -2.93 -8.26
C THR A 596 -19.95 -3.96 -7.89
N ASP A 597 -19.58 -5.15 -7.40
CA ASP A 597 -20.53 -6.12 -6.81
C ASP A 597 -21.22 -5.54 -5.58
N ARG A 598 -20.45 -4.94 -4.67
CA ARG A 598 -20.98 -4.28 -3.47
C ARG A 598 -21.92 -3.12 -3.84
N LEU A 599 -21.52 -2.26 -4.77
CA LEU A 599 -22.34 -1.12 -5.22
C LEU A 599 -23.70 -1.60 -5.75
N ALA A 600 -23.71 -2.65 -6.58
CA ALA A 600 -24.93 -3.25 -7.10
C ALA A 600 -25.80 -3.84 -5.98
N ALA A 601 -25.20 -4.57 -5.04
CA ALA A 601 -25.93 -5.17 -3.91
C ALA A 601 -26.56 -4.11 -2.99
N GLU A 602 -25.89 -2.97 -2.78
CA GLU A 602 -26.34 -1.88 -1.91
C GLU A 602 -27.25 -0.84 -2.61
N LYS A 603 -27.57 -1.09 -3.89
CA LYS A 603 -28.30 -0.16 -4.78
C LYS A 603 -27.65 1.23 -4.87
N GLN A 604 -26.33 1.27 -4.83
CA GLN A 604 -25.53 2.46 -5.14
C GLN A 604 -25.21 2.45 -6.64
N VAL A 605 -26.05 3.09 -7.43
CA VAL A 605 -26.06 2.95 -8.90
C VAL A 605 -25.19 3.98 -9.63
N VAL A 606 -24.77 5.03 -8.93
CA VAL A 606 -23.89 6.09 -9.45
C VAL A 606 -22.67 6.23 -8.54
N LEU A 607 -21.48 6.37 -9.13
CA LEU A 607 -20.28 6.82 -8.42
C LEU A 607 -19.73 8.06 -9.12
N ARG A 608 -19.56 9.16 -8.38
CA ARG A 608 -18.91 10.39 -8.85
C ARG A 608 -17.42 10.35 -8.53
N HIS A 609 -16.59 10.58 -9.54
CA HIS A 609 -15.14 10.51 -9.41
C HIS A 609 -14.48 11.83 -9.80
N HIS A 610 -13.58 12.31 -8.95
CA HIS A 610 -12.63 13.39 -9.20
C HIS A 610 -11.23 12.96 -8.70
N TYR A 611 -10.17 13.64 -9.12
CA TYR A 611 -8.82 13.39 -8.55
C TYR A 611 -8.71 13.88 -7.09
N GLY A 612 -7.79 13.28 -6.31
CA GLY A 612 -7.65 13.57 -4.88
C GLY A 612 -7.02 14.94 -4.57
N LEU A 613 -7.22 15.44 -3.35
CA LEU A 613 -6.75 16.77 -2.91
C LEU A 613 -5.24 16.96 -3.02
N TRP A 614 -4.48 15.90 -2.72
CA TRP A 614 -3.02 15.86 -2.75
C TRP A 614 -2.57 14.41 -2.94
N TYR A 615 -1.36 14.21 -3.43
CA TYR A 615 -0.79 12.88 -3.68
C TYR A 615 -0.39 12.14 -2.39
N ASP A 616 0.26 12.85 -1.46
CA ASP A 616 0.97 12.30 -0.31
C ASP A 616 0.23 12.52 1.02
N ARG A 617 0.15 11.49 1.86
CA ARG A 617 -0.48 11.57 3.19
C ARG A 617 0.20 12.52 4.17
N ARG A 618 1.47 12.89 3.98
CA ARG A 618 2.07 13.93 4.83
C ARG A 618 1.21 15.19 4.86
N ARG A 619 0.50 15.52 3.77
CA ARG A 619 -0.40 16.69 3.67
C ARG A 619 -1.72 16.58 4.42
N MET A 620 -2.02 15.45 5.07
CA MET A 620 -3.15 15.33 6.01
C MET A 620 -3.06 16.33 7.17
N ASP A 621 -1.86 16.80 7.51
CA ASP A 621 -1.61 17.89 8.47
C ASP A 621 -2.11 19.28 8.00
N HIS A 622 -2.60 19.39 6.76
CA HIS A 622 -3.03 20.62 6.10
C HIS A 622 -1.98 21.75 6.17
N GLN A 623 -0.70 21.41 6.30
CA GLN A 623 0.37 22.40 6.30
C GLN A 623 0.69 22.84 4.87
N ARG A 624 1.22 24.05 4.72
CA ARG A 624 1.63 24.61 3.42
C ARG A 624 3.12 24.49 3.15
N MET A 625 3.88 23.99 4.13
CA MET A 625 5.33 23.88 4.04
C MET A 625 5.76 22.89 2.97
N ARG A 626 6.84 23.24 2.27
CA ARG A 626 7.54 22.31 1.38
C ARG A 626 8.05 21.12 2.18
N ARG A 627 7.95 19.91 1.63
CA ARG A 627 8.52 18.72 2.26
C ARG A 627 10.04 18.71 2.07
N ALA A 628 10.76 18.21 3.07
CA ALA A 628 12.22 18.20 3.08
C ALA A 628 12.80 17.24 2.02
N ASP A 629 12.06 16.17 1.73
CA ASP A 629 12.46 15.10 0.84
C ASP A 629 11.24 14.45 0.17
N GLY A 630 11.51 13.53 -0.76
CA GLY A 630 10.51 12.71 -1.45
C GLY A 630 9.99 11.52 -0.64
N ASP A 631 10.16 11.44 0.69
CA ASP A 631 9.64 10.33 1.52
C ASP A 631 8.11 10.39 1.67
N VAL A 632 7.40 10.20 0.57
CA VAL A 632 5.94 10.23 0.48
C VAL A 632 5.31 8.97 1.09
N TRP A 633 4.12 9.09 1.67
CA TRP A 633 3.50 7.97 2.40
C TRP A 633 2.14 7.55 1.84
N PRO A 634 1.91 6.24 1.61
CA PRO A 634 0.65 5.74 1.06
C PRO A 634 -0.45 5.51 2.11
N PRO A 635 -1.71 5.29 1.68
CA PRO A 635 -2.15 5.25 0.28
C PRO A 635 -1.95 6.57 -0.49
N PHE A 636 -1.46 6.44 -1.72
CA PHE A 636 -1.25 7.55 -2.65
C PHE A 636 -2.55 7.86 -3.38
N TYR A 637 -2.90 9.13 -3.46
CA TYR A 637 -4.05 9.60 -4.25
C TYR A 637 -3.53 10.07 -5.60
N GLU A 638 -3.49 9.14 -6.54
CA GLU A 638 -2.86 9.35 -7.84
C GLU A 638 -3.53 10.49 -8.59
N GLN A 639 -2.67 11.32 -9.18
CA GLN A 639 -3.05 12.47 -9.98
C GLN A 639 -3.15 12.05 -11.46
N PRO A 640 -3.93 12.76 -12.29
CA PRO A 640 -4.11 12.41 -13.70
C PRO A 640 -2.86 12.63 -14.57
N PHE A 641 -1.84 13.32 -14.05
CA PHE A 641 -0.59 13.62 -14.76
C PHE A 641 0.55 12.75 -14.27
N ALA A 642 1.43 12.35 -15.19
CA ALA A 642 2.62 11.58 -14.87
C ALA A 642 3.73 12.50 -14.33
N ARG A 643 4.57 11.92 -13.47
CA ARG A 643 5.82 12.52 -13.02
C ARG A 643 6.82 12.53 -14.18
N SER A 644 7.65 13.57 -14.23
CA SER A 644 8.57 13.83 -15.36
C SER A 644 9.96 13.25 -15.17
N GLY A 645 10.32 12.84 -13.94
CA GLY A 645 11.70 12.53 -13.56
C GLY A 645 12.62 13.76 -13.48
N LYS A 646 12.07 14.98 -13.58
CA LYS A 646 12.84 16.24 -13.62
C LYS A 646 12.49 17.17 -12.46
N GLY A 647 13.52 17.77 -11.87
CA GLY A 647 13.39 18.73 -10.76
C GLY A 647 12.73 18.12 -9.52
N ALA A 648 12.36 18.96 -8.55
CA ALA A 648 11.62 18.55 -7.38
C ALA A 648 10.36 19.41 -7.22
N ALA A 649 9.23 18.76 -6.99
CA ALA A 649 7.95 19.36 -6.63
C ALA A 649 7.89 19.70 -5.13
N TRP A 650 6.75 20.22 -4.67
CA TRP A 650 6.56 20.64 -3.29
C TRP A 650 6.55 19.49 -2.27
N ASP A 651 6.24 18.28 -2.73
CA ASP A 651 6.29 17.03 -1.96
C ASP A 651 7.65 16.32 -2.02
N GLY A 652 8.62 16.86 -2.75
CA GLY A 652 9.99 16.34 -2.86
C GLY A 652 10.21 15.25 -3.91
N LEU A 653 9.16 14.77 -4.58
CA LEU A 653 9.29 13.91 -5.77
C LEU A 653 9.52 14.75 -7.04
N SER A 654 9.77 14.13 -8.19
CA SER A 654 9.92 14.89 -9.43
C SER A 654 8.67 15.70 -9.81
N ARG A 655 8.84 16.75 -10.62
CA ARG A 655 7.70 17.57 -11.08
C ARG A 655 6.82 16.80 -12.05
N TYR A 656 5.54 17.15 -12.12
CA TYR A 656 4.61 16.63 -13.13
C TYR A 656 4.91 17.17 -14.53
N ASP A 657 4.54 16.40 -15.55
CA ASP A 657 4.39 16.89 -16.92
C ASP A 657 2.91 16.86 -17.29
N LEU A 658 2.29 18.02 -17.39
CA LEU A 658 0.87 18.18 -17.69
C LEU A 658 0.49 17.76 -19.13
N THR A 659 1.48 17.48 -19.98
CA THR A 659 1.27 16.89 -21.31
C THR A 659 1.38 15.37 -21.33
N ARG A 660 1.80 14.75 -20.23
CA ARG A 660 1.91 13.31 -20.06
C ARG A 660 0.92 12.82 -19.01
N TYR A 661 0.02 11.94 -19.41
CA TYR A 661 -1.03 11.43 -18.53
C TYR A 661 -0.58 10.20 -17.76
N ASN A 662 -1.11 10.01 -16.55
CA ASN A 662 -0.85 8.86 -15.70
C ASN A 662 -1.67 7.65 -16.19
N PRO A 663 -1.07 6.67 -16.88
CA PRO A 663 -1.82 5.54 -17.44
C PRO A 663 -2.53 4.71 -16.38
N TRP A 664 -1.97 4.58 -15.16
CA TRP A 664 -2.63 3.85 -14.08
C TRP A 664 -3.91 4.53 -13.61
N TYR A 665 -3.90 5.87 -13.48
CA TYR A 665 -5.10 6.65 -13.14
C TYR A 665 -6.21 6.41 -14.16
N PHE A 666 -5.89 6.55 -15.44
CA PHE A 666 -6.87 6.45 -16.52
C PHE A 666 -7.32 5.00 -16.79
N SER A 667 -6.45 4.00 -16.62
CA SER A 667 -6.82 2.59 -16.74
C SER A 667 -7.82 2.19 -15.66
N ARG A 668 -7.64 2.63 -14.41
CA ARG A 668 -8.56 2.38 -13.29
C ARG A 668 -9.97 2.92 -13.56
N LEU A 669 -10.08 4.12 -14.12
CA LEU A 669 -11.39 4.68 -14.50
C LEU A 669 -12.06 3.88 -15.61
N ARG A 670 -11.29 3.47 -16.62
CA ARG A 670 -11.80 2.67 -17.74
C ARG A 670 -12.24 1.27 -17.29
N GLU A 671 -11.45 0.63 -16.42
CA GLU A 671 -11.77 -0.67 -15.84
C GLU A 671 -13.03 -0.60 -14.98
N PHE A 672 -13.13 0.39 -14.08
CA PHE A 672 -14.33 0.60 -13.29
C PHE A 672 -15.55 0.82 -14.18
N ALA A 673 -15.47 1.70 -15.19
CA ALA A 673 -16.57 1.96 -16.10
C ALA A 673 -17.00 0.69 -16.85
N ALA A 674 -16.05 -0.15 -17.29
CA ALA A 674 -16.33 -1.41 -17.98
C ALA A 674 -17.04 -2.44 -17.07
N LEU A 675 -16.60 -2.59 -15.81
CA LEU A 675 -17.23 -3.48 -14.82
C LEU A 675 -18.60 -2.95 -14.40
N ALA A 676 -18.69 -1.64 -14.12
CA ALA A 676 -19.92 -0.93 -13.82
C ALA A 676 -20.98 -1.16 -14.91
N ARG A 677 -20.60 -1.08 -16.19
CA ARG A 677 -21.49 -1.33 -17.33
C ARG A 677 -22.11 -2.73 -17.31
N GLN A 678 -21.32 -3.74 -16.97
CA GLN A 678 -21.80 -5.13 -16.88
C GLN A 678 -22.86 -5.28 -15.79
N LYS A 679 -22.73 -4.50 -14.71
CA LYS A 679 -23.57 -4.58 -13.51
C LYS A 679 -24.69 -3.53 -13.47
N GLY A 680 -24.79 -2.70 -14.51
CA GLY A 680 -25.81 -1.66 -14.63
C GLY A 680 -25.57 -0.42 -13.77
N LEU A 681 -24.30 -0.09 -13.52
CA LEU A 681 -23.85 1.07 -12.74
C LEU A 681 -23.29 2.17 -13.66
N VAL A 682 -23.34 3.41 -13.18
CA VAL A 682 -22.93 4.61 -13.92
C VAL A 682 -21.74 5.28 -13.24
N LEU A 683 -20.77 5.71 -14.04
CA LEU A 683 -19.67 6.57 -13.59
C LEU A 683 -19.98 8.01 -14.00
N VAL A 684 -19.99 8.92 -13.03
CA VAL A 684 -19.94 10.36 -13.32
C VAL A 684 -18.48 10.81 -13.19
N ASN A 685 -17.88 11.21 -14.30
CA ASN A 685 -16.49 11.65 -14.36
C ASN A 685 -16.42 13.18 -14.24
N GLU A 686 -15.99 13.65 -13.08
CA GLU A 686 -15.76 15.06 -12.77
C GLU A 686 -14.31 15.41 -13.14
N MET A 687 -14.12 16.14 -14.25
CA MET A 687 -12.78 16.34 -14.81
C MET A 687 -11.88 17.21 -13.91
N TYR A 688 -12.45 18.21 -13.25
CA TYR A 688 -11.77 19.12 -12.33
C TYR A 688 -12.29 18.99 -10.91
N PHE A 689 -11.54 19.53 -9.94
CA PHE A 689 -11.98 19.63 -8.56
C PHE A 689 -11.77 21.04 -8.01
N GLN A 690 -12.81 21.86 -8.07
CA GLN A 690 -12.70 23.29 -7.75
C GLN A 690 -12.38 23.57 -6.28
N HIS A 691 -12.69 22.63 -5.39
CA HIS A 691 -12.28 22.68 -3.99
C HIS A 691 -10.76 22.89 -3.81
N ASN A 692 -9.95 22.36 -4.74
CA ASN A 692 -8.49 22.47 -4.68
C ASN A 692 -7.96 23.89 -4.90
N ILE A 693 -8.75 24.76 -5.52
CA ILE A 693 -8.33 26.10 -5.91
C ILE A 693 -8.99 27.20 -5.08
N LEU A 694 -9.85 26.87 -4.10
CA LEU A 694 -10.66 27.85 -3.35
C LEU A 694 -10.70 27.69 -1.81
N GLU A 695 -10.58 26.48 -1.26
CA GLU A 695 -10.88 26.27 0.18
C GLU A 695 -9.65 26.34 1.09
N ALA A 696 -8.56 25.60 0.78
CA ALA A 696 -7.39 25.56 1.65
C ALA A 696 -6.08 25.64 0.86
N GLY A 697 -5.12 26.40 1.39
CA GLY A 697 -3.78 26.51 0.80
C GLY A 697 -3.05 25.17 0.69
N ALA A 698 -3.35 24.23 1.60
CA ALA A 698 -2.82 22.87 1.57
C ALA A 698 -3.20 22.09 0.29
N HIS A 699 -4.37 22.37 -0.31
CA HIS A 699 -4.79 21.73 -1.55
C HIS A 699 -3.98 22.24 -2.73
N TRP A 700 -3.71 23.55 -2.75
CA TRP A 700 -3.02 24.19 -3.87
C TRP A 700 -1.51 23.94 -3.87
N VAL A 701 -0.85 23.92 -2.71
CA VAL A 701 0.62 23.81 -2.64
C VAL A 701 1.17 22.56 -3.33
N ASP A 702 0.41 21.46 -3.31
CA ASP A 702 0.76 20.17 -3.95
C ASP A 702 0.05 19.97 -5.30
N SER A 703 -0.75 20.94 -5.77
CA SER A 703 -1.49 20.85 -7.03
C SER A 703 -0.53 20.65 -8.22
N PRO A 704 -0.79 19.69 -9.14
CA PRO A 704 0.00 19.53 -10.35
C PRO A 704 0.02 20.79 -11.22
N TRP A 705 -1.07 21.58 -11.20
CA TRP A 705 -1.21 22.79 -11.98
C TRP A 705 -0.35 23.95 -11.49
N ARG A 706 0.15 23.89 -10.25
CA ARG A 706 0.99 24.95 -9.69
C ARG A 706 2.36 24.99 -10.39
N PRO A 707 2.92 26.17 -10.75
CA PRO A 707 4.16 26.28 -11.53
C PRO A 707 5.36 25.59 -10.89
N THR A 708 5.43 25.58 -9.56
CA THR A 708 6.50 24.90 -8.80
C THR A 708 6.46 23.36 -8.93
N ASN A 709 5.29 22.80 -9.27
CA ASN A 709 5.05 21.35 -9.29
C ASN A 709 5.04 20.76 -10.69
N ASN A 710 5.14 21.55 -11.76
CA ASN A 710 5.18 21.06 -13.13
C ASN A 710 6.34 21.65 -13.95
N ILE A 711 6.58 21.07 -15.12
CA ILE A 711 7.61 21.53 -16.07
C ILE A 711 7.04 22.30 -17.27
N ASN A 712 5.74 22.60 -17.26
CA ASN A 712 5.01 23.12 -18.42
C ASN A 712 4.93 24.65 -18.45
N GLY A 713 5.48 25.32 -17.44
CA GLY A 713 5.57 26.79 -17.41
C GLY A 713 4.24 27.48 -17.19
N THR A 714 3.30 26.86 -16.47
CA THR A 714 2.02 27.49 -16.08
C THR A 714 2.27 28.82 -15.36
N HIS A 715 1.41 29.82 -15.58
CA HIS A 715 1.54 31.14 -14.99
C HIS A 715 0.50 31.34 -13.86
N PHE A 716 0.95 31.14 -12.62
CA PHE A 716 0.15 31.44 -11.43
C PHE A 716 0.94 32.34 -10.47
N THR A 717 0.24 33.13 -9.67
CA THR A 717 0.84 33.99 -8.63
C THR A 717 1.69 33.15 -7.66
N GLU A 718 2.95 33.55 -7.50
CA GLU A 718 3.93 32.95 -6.61
C GLU A 718 4.63 34.04 -5.77
N PRO A 719 4.83 33.83 -4.45
CA PRO A 719 4.26 32.75 -3.65
C PRO A 719 2.71 32.80 -3.66
N PRO A 720 2.00 31.67 -3.42
CA PRO A 720 0.55 31.67 -3.54
C PRO A 720 -0.09 32.69 -2.57
N PRO A 721 -1.13 33.42 -3.01
CA PRO A 721 -1.74 34.49 -2.24
C PRO A 721 -2.66 33.91 -1.15
N PHE A 722 -2.05 33.44 -0.07
CA PHE A 722 -2.80 32.87 1.06
C PHE A 722 -3.49 33.94 1.89
N ASP A 723 -4.74 33.67 2.27
CA ASP A 723 -5.48 34.44 3.28
C ASP A 723 -5.84 33.50 4.45
N GLY A 724 -5.11 33.65 5.56
CA GLY A 724 -5.14 32.68 6.65
C GLY A 724 -4.73 31.29 6.17
N ASP A 725 -5.63 30.30 6.30
CA ASP A 725 -5.46 28.93 5.81
C ASP A 725 -6.03 28.70 4.41
N THR A 726 -6.68 29.71 3.83
CA THR A 726 -7.36 29.62 2.53
C THR A 726 -6.49 30.13 1.38
N VAL A 727 -6.90 29.83 0.15
CA VAL A 727 -6.27 30.32 -1.09
C VAL A 727 -7.34 30.54 -2.15
N LYS A 728 -7.20 31.57 -2.99
CA LYS A 728 -8.13 31.88 -4.08
C LYS A 728 -7.39 31.89 -5.42
N MET A 729 -7.39 30.75 -6.09
CA MET A 729 -6.73 30.57 -7.40
C MET A 729 -7.72 30.46 -8.57
N ALA A 730 -9.04 30.51 -8.33
CA ALA A 730 -10.02 30.25 -9.38
C ALA A 730 -10.00 31.28 -10.51
N ALA A 731 -9.79 32.56 -10.21
CA ALA A 731 -9.67 33.60 -11.24
C ALA A 731 -8.54 33.30 -12.23
N GLU A 732 -7.35 32.97 -11.73
CA GLU A 732 -6.18 32.60 -12.56
C GLU A 732 -6.37 31.23 -13.22
N PHE A 733 -6.94 30.25 -12.50
CA PHE A 733 -7.13 28.90 -13.01
C PHE A 733 -8.11 28.84 -14.18
N TYR A 734 -9.10 29.73 -14.21
CA TYR A 734 -10.08 29.81 -15.29
C TYR A 734 -9.74 30.89 -16.33
N ASP A 735 -8.60 31.57 -16.22
CA ASP A 735 -8.15 32.51 -17.25
C ASP A 735 -7.60 31.74 -18.47
N LEU A 736 -8.20 31.97 -19.63
CA LEU A 736 -7.85 31.32 -20.89
C LEU A 736 -7.09 32.24 -21.85
N THR A 737 -6.65 33.42 -21.38
CA THR A 737 -5.91 34.40 -22.20
C THR A 737 -4.51 33.92 -22.57
N ASP A 738 -3.89 33.10 -21.73
CA ASP A 738 -2.62 32.43 -22.04
C ASP A 738 -2.85 31.23 -22.99
N PRO A 739 -2.29 31.25 -24.22
CA PRO A 739 -2.47 30.19 -25.19
C PRO A 739 -1.85 28.84 -24.76
N VAL A 740 -0.75 28.84 -24.00
CA VAL A 740 -0.11 27.60 -23.53
C VAL A 740 -1.00 26.94 -22.50
N TYR A 741 -1.44 27.70 -21.51
CA TYR A 741 -2.35 27.21 -20.48
C TYR A 741 -3.71 26.77 -21.03
N ARG A 742 -4.29 27.54 -21.96
CA ARG A 742 -5.50 27.15 -22.69
C ARG A 742 -5.33 25.83 -23.44
N ALA A 743 -4.17 25.60 -24.06
CA ALA A 743 -3.87 24.35 -24.74
C ALA A 743 -3.77 23.16 -23.77
N LEU A 744 -3.22 23.35 -22.57
CA LEU A 744 -3.17 22.30 -21.53
C LEU A 744 -4.56 21.88 -21.07
N HIS A 745 -5.46 22.84 -20.80
CA HIS A 745 -6.85 22.53 -20.48
C HIS A 745 -7.55 21.78 -21.60
N ARG A 746 -7.41 22.26 -22.85
CA ARG A 746 -8.01 21.60 -24.01
C ARG A 746 -7.53 20.15 -24.13
N ALA A 747 -6.22 19.91 -23.98
CA ALA A 747 -5.64 18.58 -24.06
C ALA A 747 -6.18 17.66 -22.96
N TYR A 748 -6.23 18.15 -21.71
CA TYR A 748 -6.73 17.38 -20.57
C TYR A 748 -8.21 17.00 -20.71
N ILE A 749 -9.07 17.94 -21.15
CA ILE A 749 -10.49 17.66 -21.42
C ILE A 749 -10.63 16.53 -22.45
N ARG A 750 -9.87 16.63 -23.54
CA ARG A 750 -9.89 15.63 -24.62
C ARG A 750 -9.35 14.28 -24.18
N GLN A 751 -8.36 14.25 -23.30
CA GLN A 751 -7.87 13.00 -22.69
C GLN A 751 -8.96 12.32 -21.86
N CYS A 752 -9.69 13.08 -21.03
CA CYS A 752 -10.80 12.56 -20.23
C CYS A 752 -11.90 11.95 -21.11
N LEU A 753 -12.26 12.60 -22.22
CA LEU A 753 -13.21 12.07 -23.20
C LEU A 753 -12.66 10.82 -23.90
N ALA A 754 -11.44 10.89 -24.43
CA ALA A 754 -10.82 9.82 -25.20
C ALA A 754 -10.67 8.52 -24.39
N ASN A 755 -10.28 8.61 -23.12
CA ASN A 755 -10.07 7.42 -22.28
C ASN A 755 -11.36 6.64 -21.98
N LEU A 756 -12.51 7.32 -21.97
CA LEU A 756 -13.82 6.75 -21.63
C LEU A 756 -14.76 6.65 -22.83
N ALA A 757 -14.25 6.94 -24.03
CA ALA A 757 -15.02 7.06 -25.26
C ALA A 757 -15.79 5.79 -25.67
N ASP A 758 -15.36 4.61 -25.20
CA ASP A 758 -16.01 3.32 -25.47
C ASP A 758 -16.88 2.81 -24.31
N GLN A 759 -17.10 3.67 -23.30
CA GLN A 759 -17.87 3.37 -22.09
C GLN A 759 -19.18 4.19 -22.09
N PRO A 760 -20.28 3.68 -22.66
CA PRO A 760 -21.53 4.43 -22.81
C PRO A 760 -22.23 4.73 -21.47
N ASN A 761 -21.84 4.07 -20.38
CA ASN A 761 -22.34 4.28 -19.02
C ASN A 761 -21.56 5.36 -18.24
N VAL A 762 -20.90 6.27 -18.95
CA VAL A 762 -20.16 7.40 -18.36
C VAL A 762 -20.89 8.70 -18.66
N ILE A 763 -21.06 9.53 -17.64
CA ILE A 763 -21.54 10.91 -17.75
C ILE A 763 -20.39 11.83 -17.38
N HIS A 764 -20.05 12.78 -18.25
CA HIS A 764 -19.00 13.76 -18.00
C HIS A 764 -19.57 15.07 -17.48
N THR A 765 -18.92 15.66 -16.48
CA THR A 765 -19.19 17.02 -16.00
C THR A 765 -17.89 17.77 -15.79
N LEU A 766 -17.96 19.10 -15.77
CA LEU A 766 -16.79 19.96 -15.65
C LEU A 766 -15.99 19.63 -14.38
N GLY A 767 -16.61 19.60 -13.21
CA GLY A 767 -15.88 19.29 -11.99
C GLY A 767 -16.71 19.24 -10.73
N ALA A 768 -16.08 18.72 -9.68
CA ALA A 768 -16.61 18.64 -8.34
C ALA A 768 -16.56 20.01 -7.63
N GLU A 769 -17.60 20.29 -6.85
CA GLU A 769 -17.84 21.58 -6.18
C GLU A 769 -17.78 22.79 -7.14
N ASN A 770 -18.39 22.66 -8.33
CA ASN A 770 -18.27 23.65 -9.39
C ASN A 770 -19.11 24.93 -9.15
N SER A 771 -18.43 26.04 -8.89
CA SER A 771 -18.90 27.43 -8.97
C SER A 771 -18.11 28.26 -9.97
N GLY A 772 -17.49 27.63 -10.98
CA GLY A 772 -16.66 28.27 -11.99
C GLY A 772 -17.42 29.28 -12.87
N PRO A 773 -16.70 30.16 -13.60
CA PRO A 773 -17.30 31.21 -14.40
C PRO A 773 -17.88 30.69 -15.73
N LEU A 774 -18.84 31.46 -16.28
CA LEU A 774 -19.53 31.11 -17.53
C LEU A 774 -18.57 30.88 -18.70
N HIS A 775 -17.55 31.73 -18.88
CA HIS A 775 -16.65 31.63 -20.04
C HIS A 775 -15.85 30.34 -20.07
N PHE A 776 -15.51 29.78 -18.90
CA PHE A 776 -14.80 28.51 -18.82
C PHE A 776 -15.71 27.32 -19.08
N MET A 777 -16.97 27.37 -18.61
CA MET A 777 -17.99 26.38 -18.96
C MET A 777 -18.25 26.37 -20.48
N GLN A 778 -18.33 27.55 -21.09
CA GLN A 778 -18.45 27.71 -22.55
C GLN A 778 -17.25 27.06 -23.27
N PHE A 779 -16.04 27.37 -22.84
CA PHE A 779 -14.83 26.77 -23.41
C PHE A 779 -14.83 25.24 -23.29
N TRP A 780 -15.21 24.68 -22.14
CA TRP A 780 -15.28 23.23 -21.96
C TRP A 780 -16.27 22.58 -22.93
N LEU A 781 -17.48 23.11 -23.05
CA LEU A 781 -18.49 22.62 -23.99
C LEU A 781 -18.06 22.77 -25.45
N ASP A 782 -17.38 23.87 -25.80
CA ASP A 782 -16.85 24.07 -27.14
C ASP A 782 -15.78 23.02 -27.48
N VAL A 783 -14.90 22.67 -26.53
CA VAL A 783 -13.91 21.59 -26.70
C VAL A 783 -14.57 20.21 -26.84
N VAL A 784 -15.65 19.95 -26.10
CA VAL A 784 -16.44 18.73 -26.26
C VAL A 784 -17.03 18.66 -27.66
N ALA A 785 -17.73 19.71 -28.11
CA ALA A 785 -18.35 19.76 -29.44
C ALA A 785 -17.33 19.63 -30.58
N GLU A 786 -16.13 20.20 -30.42
CA GLU A 786 -15.00 19.98 -31.33
C GLU A 786 -14.61 18.49 -31.38
N TRP A 787 -14.47 17.84 -30.23
CA TRP A 787 -14.09 16.44 -30.13
C TRP A 787 -15.14 15.49 -30.71
N GLU A 788 -16.42 15.75 -30.45
CA GLU A 788 -17.54 14.98 -31.04
C GLU A 788 -17.51 15.04 -32.56
N ARG A 789 -17.38 16.26 -33.13
CA ARG A 789 -17.27 16.46 -34.58
C ARG A 789 -16.08 15.74 -35.21
N GLU A 790 -14.94 15.74 -34.53
CA GLU A 790 -13.70 15.14 -35.04
C GLU A 790 -13.70 13.61 -34.94
N THR A 791 -14.37 13.05 -33.93
CA THR A 791 -14.31 11.60 -33.64
C THR A 791 -15.58 10.85 -34.04
N GLY A 792 -16.70 11.55 -34.24
CA GLY A 792 -18.02 10.95 -34.45
C GLY A 792 -18.60 10.26 -33.21
N LYS A 793 -17.99 10.42 -32.04
CA LYS A 793 -18.48 9.86 -30.77
C LYS A 793 -19.32 10.89 -30.02
N HIS A 794 -20.32 10.43 -29.27
CA HIS A 794 -21.25 11.26 -28.49
C HIS A 794 -21.18 10.87 -27.00
N PRO A 795 -20.33 11.52 -26.17
CA PRO A 795 -20.29 11.31 -24.73
C PRO A 795 -21.51 11.96 -24.06
N LEU A 796 -22.04 11.38 -22.98
CA LEU A 796 -23.11 12.02 -22.23
C LEU A 796 -22.56 13.18 -21.39
N ILE A 797 -23.08 14.38 -21.61
CA ILE A 797 -22.61 15.61 -20.95
C ILE A 797 -23.63 16.12 -19.93
N ALA A 798 -23.19 16.22 -18.68
CA ALA A 798 -23.95 16.84 -17.60
C ALA A 798 -23.49 18.27 -17.33
N LEU A 799 -24.47 19.18 -17.30
CA LEU A 799 -24.31 20.57 -16.87
C LEU A 799 -24.56 20.67 -15.36
N SER A 800 -23.50 20.50 -14.58
CA SER A 800 -23.49 20.69 -13.12
C SER A 800 -22.79 22.01 -12.79
N ALA A 801 -23.59 23.05 -12.52
CA ALA A 801 -23.09 24.42 -12.32
C ALA A 801 -24.02 25.25 -11.43
N CYS A 802 -23.55 26.44 -11.04
CA CYS A 802 -24.39 27.51 -10.52
C CYS A 802 -25.53 27.84 -11.49
N LYS A 803 -26.67 28.27 -10.95
CA LYS A 803 -27.91 28.45 -11.73
C LYS A 803 -27.75 29.47 -12.87
N ASP A 804 -27.09 30.59 -12.61
CA ASP A 804 -26.83 31.66 -13.59
C ASP A 804 -26.00 31.16 -14.78
N VAL A 805 -24.95 30.38 -14.52
CA VAL A 805 -24.14 29.74 -15.57
C VAL A 805 -24.96 28.70 -16.33
N GLN A 806 -25.71 27.87 -15.61
CA GLN A 806 -26.57 26.84 -16.21
C GLN A 806 -27.60 27.46 -17.16
N ASP A 807 -28.33 28.47 -16.70
CA ASP A 807 -29.36 29.15 -17.48
C ASP A 807 -28.77 29.83 -18.72
N ALA A 808 -27.60 30.47 -18.58
CA ALA A 808 -26.91 31.11 -19.70
C ALA A 808 -26.47 30.10 -20.77
N ILE A 809 -25.98 28.92 -20.38
CA ILE A 809 -25.65 27.84 -21.33
C ILE A 809 -26.90 27.29 -22.01
N LEU A 810 -27.98 27.04 -21.25
CA LEU A 810 -29.23 26.51 -21.79
C LEU A 810 -29.95 27.50 -22.72
N ALA A 811 -29.70 28.81 -22.56
CA ALA A 811 -30.18 29.85 -23.45
C ALA A 811 -29.37 29.98 -24.76
N ASP A 812 -28.16 29.43 -24.85
CA ASP A 812 -27.35 29.37 -26.06
C ASP A 812 -27.65 28.08 -26.84
N PRO A 813 -28.36 28.13 -27.98
CA PRO A 813 -28.78 26.92 -28.68
C PRO A 813 -27.62 26.01 -29.12
N LYS A 814 -26.44 26.58 -29.42
CA LYS A 814 -25.28 25.80 -29.87
C LYS A 814 -24.72 24.96 -28.74
N ARG A 815 -24.56 25.56 -27.55
CA ARG A 815 -23.99 24.87 -26.38
C ARG A 815 -25.03 24.03 -25.66
N ALA A 816 -26.28 24.48 -25.63
CA ALA A 816 -27.40 23.69 -25.13
C ALA A 816 -27.55 22.37 -25.92
N ALA A 817 -27.20 22.33 -27.21
CA ALA A 817 -27.24 21.10 -28.00
C ALA A 817 -26.22 20.04 -27.55
N VAL A 818 -25.10 20.45 -26.93
CA VAL A 818 -24.05 19.56 -26.41
C VAL A 818 -24.45 18.93 -25.07
N VAL A 819 -25.36 19.56 -24.32
CA VAL A 819 -25.75 19.12 -22.98
C VAL A 819 -26.86 18.06 -23.05
N ASP A 820 -26.63 16.88 -22.49
CA ASP A 820 -27.64 15.81 -22.40
C ASP A 820 -28.38 15.80 -21.06
N VAL A 821 -27.70 16.25 -20.00
CA VAL A 821 -28.16 16.13 -18.61
C VAL A 821 -28.05 17.48 -17.90
N ILE A 822 -29.09 17.87 -17.15
CA ILE A 822 -29.11 19.03 -16.27
C ILE A 822 -29.00 18.53 -14.82
N ASP A 823 -28.03 19.04 -14.07
CA ASP A 823 -27.74 18.59 -12.71
C ASP A 823 -27.99 19.72 -11.69
N PHE A 824 -28.91 19.49 -10.75
CA PHE A 824 -29.28 20.47 -9.71
C PHE A 824 -28.40 20.42 -8.45
N THR A 825 -27.26 19.74 -8.48
CA THR A 825 -26.41 19.54 -7.29
C THR A 825 -26.00 20.85 -6.59
N TYR A 826 -25.83 21.95 -7.34
CA TYR A 826 -25.31 23.21 -6.79
C TYR A 826 -26.33 24.33 -6.57
N TRP A 827 -27.61 24.12 -6.89
CA TRP A 827 -28.66 25.10 -6.66
C TRP A 827 -30.02 24.42 -6.42
N PHE A 828 -30.88 25.01 -5.59
CA PHE A 828 -32.18 24.40 -5.27
C PHE A 828 -33.21 25.43 -4.83
N ARG A 829 -34.48 25.01 -4.80
CA ARG A 829 -35.58 25.76 -4.17
C ARG A 829 -36.09 25.01 -2.94
N THR A 830 -36.42 25.75 -1.88
CA THR A 830 -37.07 25.18 -0.70
C THR A 830 -38.56 24.99 -0.94
N ALA A 831 -39.24 24.26 -0.06
CA ALA A 831 -40.70 24.13 -0.10
C ALA A 831 -41.45 25.48 0.05
N LYS A 832 -40.79 26.52 0.58
CA LYS A 832 -41.34 27.88 0.72
C LYS A 832 -41.13 28.74 -0.54
N GLY A 833 -40.42 28.22 -1.55
CA GLY A 833 -40.06 28.94 -2.75
C GLY A 833 -38.78 29.79 -2.63
N ASP A 834 -38.06 29.73 -1.50
CA ASP A 834 -36.74 30.37 -1.39
C ASP A 834 -35.75 29.67 -2.32
N GLU A 835 -35.03 30.44 -3.13
CA GLU A 835 -34.06 29.92 -4.11
C GLU A 835 -32.62 30.09 -3.58
N PHE A 836 -31.93 28.96 -3.39
CA PHE A 836 -30.49 28.91 -3.19
C PHE A 836 -29.83 28.78 -4.57
N ALA A 837 -29.31 29.89 -5.09
CA ALA A 837 -28.63 29.96 -6.37
C ALA A 837 -27.32 30.77 -6.22
N PRO A 838 -26.22 30.13 -5.81
CA PRO A 838 -24.91 30.77 -5.82
C PRO A 838 -24.58 31.33 -7.21
N THR A 839 -23.89 32.46 -7.26
CA THR A 839 -23.42 33.05 -8.53
C THR A 839 -22.15 32.37 -8.99
N GLY A 840 -22.08 32.00 -10.28
CA GLY A 840 -20.88 31.45 -10.90
C GLY A 840 -19.75 32.48 -11.00
N GLY A 841 -18.51 31.99 -11.07
CA GLY A 841 -17.31 32.83 -11.13
C GLY A 841 -16.99 33.57 -9.84
N THR A 842 -17.64 33.21 -8.73
CA THR A 842 -17.31 33.73 -7.40
C THR A 842 -16.26 32.84 -6.73
N ASP A 843 -15.35 33.46 -5.95
CA ASP A 843 -14.25 32.80 -5.24
C ASP A 843 -14.70 32.00 -4.00
N LEU A 844 -15.85 31.33 -4.09
CA LEU A 844 -16.44 30.49 -3.05
C LEU A 844 -17.00 29.21 -3.67
N ALA A 845 -16.64 28.06 -3.10
CA ALA A 845 -17.20 26.77 -3.48
C ALA A 845 -18.69 26.68 -3.08
N PRO A 846 -19.54 25.90 -3.77
CA PRO A 846 -20.95 25.73 -3.43
C PRO A 846 -21.19 25.36 -1.96
N ARG A 847 -20.33 24.53 -1.36
CA ARG A 847 -20.38 24.19 0.07
C ARG A 847 -20.15 25.39 0.98
N GLN A 848 -19.25 26.31 0.61
CA GLN A 848 -19.01 27.55 1.36
C GLN A 848 -20.23 28.47 1.27
N HIS A 849 -20.85 28.59 0.08
CA HIS A 849 -22.12 29.31 -0.09
C HIS A 849 -23.24 28.69 0.76
N GLN A 850 -23.33 27.36 0.85
CA GLN A 850 -24.33 26.69 1.70
C GLN A 850 -24.14 26.99 3.19
N ARG A 851 -22.91 27.18 3.69
CA ARG A 851 -22.66 27.59 5.10
C ARG A 851 -23.25 28.99 5.40
N LEU A 852 -23.26 29.87 4.40
CA LEU A 852 -23.84 31.21 4.49
C LEU A 852 -25.37 31.21 4.37
N TRP A 853 -25.95 30.18 3.74
CA TRP A 853 -27.39 30.05 3.55
C TRP A 853 -28.15 29.75 4.85
N LYS A 854 -29.21 30.51 5.14
CA LYS A 854 -30.01 30.40 6.38
C LYS A 854 -31.49 30.04 6.18
N LYS A 855 -31.95 29.83 4.94
CA LYS A 855 -33.38 29.65 4.63
C LYS A 855 -33.83 28.18 4.50
N GLY A 856 -33.01 27.23 4.97
CA GLY A 856 -33.34 25.80 5.00
C GLY A 856 -32.95 25.01 3.76
N ARG A 857 -33.22 23.70 3.78
CA ARG A 857 -32.90 22.73 2.71
C ARG A 857 -34.10 22.50 1.78
N PRO A 858 -33.89 21.95 0.57
CA PRO A 858 -35.00 21.55 -0.29
C PRO A 858 -35.75 20.35 0.29
N SER A 859 -36.97 20.11 -0.18
CA SER A 859 -37.72 18.87 0.04
C SER A 859 -37.82 18.07 -1.26
N ALA A 860 -38.13 16.76 -1.15
CA ALA A 860 -38.38 15.92 -2.32
C ALA A 860 -39.45 16.49 -3.26
N ALA A 861 -40.50 17.11 -2.71
CA ALA A 861 -41.53 17.76 -3.50
C ALA A 861 -41.01 18.99 -4.26
N SER A 862 -40.16 19.82 -3.63
CA SER A 862 -39.58 20.98 -4.30
C SER A 862 -38.59 20.59 -5.41
N ILE A 863 -37.79 19.54 -5.20
CA ILE A 863 -36.87 19.03 -6.23
C ILE A 863 -37.65 18.41 -7.40
N ALA A 864 -38.72 17.66 -7.10
CA ALA A 864 -39.60 17.12 -8.13
C ALA A 864 -40.29 18.22 -8.95
N ALA A 865 -40.71 19.32 -8.31
CA ALA A 865 -41.29 20.48 -8.99
C ALA A 865 -40.26 21.18 -9.89
N MET A 866 -39.02 21.37 -9.41
CA MET A 866 -37.91 21.88 -10.23
C MET A 866 -37.67 20.98 -11.46
N ALA A 867 -37.63 19.66 -11.26
CA ALA A 867 -37.41 18.70 -12.33
C ALA A 867 -38.56 18.72 -13.36
N ALA A 868 -39.80 18.85 -12.92
CA ALA A 868 -40.96 18.97 -13.80
C ALA A 868 -40.91 20.25 -14.66
N GLU A 869 -40.54 21.39 -14.06
CA GLU A 869 -40.35 22.65 -14.77
C GLU A 869 -39.29 22.53 -15.87
N TYR A 870 -38.13 21.96 -15.54
CA TYR A 870 -37.03 21.86 -16.51
C TYR A 870 -37.28 20.80 -17.58
N ARG A 871 -37.97 19.70 -17.27
CA ARG A 871 -38.42 18.73 -18.29
C ARG A 871 -39.39 19.37 -19.30
N ALA A 872 -40.28 20.26 -18.83
CA ALA A 872 -41.19 20.98 -19.71
C ALA A 872 -40.45 22.02 -20.59
N LYS A 873 -39.43 22.70 -20.05
CA LYS A 873 -38.63 23.69 -20.78
C LYS A 873 -37.65 23.07 -21.76
N PHE A 874 -37.04 21.94 -21.39
CA PHE A 874 -35.97 21.29 -22.16
C PHE A 874 -36.31 19.81 -22.41
N PRO A 875 -37.35 19.54 -23.24
CA PRO A 875 -37.69 18.18 -23.61
C PRO A 875 -36.48 17.51 -24.27
N GLY A 876 -36.21 16.26 -23.89
CA GLY A 876 -35.07 15.49 -24.38
C GLY A 876 -33.83 15.52 -23.49
N LYS A 877 -33.73 16.41 -22.48
CA LYS A 877 -32.62 16.41 -21.50
C LYS A 877 -33.00 15.65 -20.23
N ALA A 878 -32.09 14.86 -19.68
CA ALA A 878 -32.30 14.22 -18.36
C ALA A 878 -32.05 15.20 -17.21
N ILE A 879 -32.62 14.90 -16.05
CA ILE A 879 -32.44 15.68 -14.82
C ILE A 879 -31.84 14.78 -13.73
N LEU A 880 -30.70 15.19 -13.17
CA LEU A 880 -30.00 14.53 -12.06
C LEU A 880 -29.87 15.46 -10.84
N THR A 881 -29.59 14.89 -9.67
CA THR A 881 -29.14 15.66 -8.50
C THR A 881 -28.50 14.79 -7.41
N SER A 882 -27.38 15.26 -6.86
CA SER A 882 -26.75 14.67 -5.67
C SER A 882 -27.31 15.24 -4.35
N LEU A 883 -28.42 15.97 -4.39
CA LEU A 883 -29.08 16.42 -3.16
C LEU A 883 -29.70 15.23 -2.44
N PRO A 884 -29.40 14.99 -1.13
CA PRO A 884 -29.95 13.88 -0.37
C PRO A 884 -31.48 13.80 -0.36
N GLU A 885 -32.15 14.94 -0.61
CA GLU A 885 -33.60 15.06 -0.62
C GLU A 885 -34.23 14.72 -1.99
N ALA A 886 -33.47 14.25 -2.98
CA ALA A 886 -33.88 14.03 -4.39
C ALA A 886 -35.18 13.22 -4.58
N GLY A 887 -35.50 12.32 -3.65
CA GLY A 887 -36.73 11.52 -3.67
C GLY A 887 -36.87 10.68 -4.93
N THR A 888 -37.68 11.15 -5.89
CA THR A 888 -37.93 10.49 -7.19
C THR A 888 -37.19 11.15 -8.35
N VAL A 889 -36.24 12.05 -8.11
CA VAL A 889 -35.31 12.54 -9.15
C VAL A 889 -34.09 11.63 -9.18
N GLN A 890 -33.55 11.39 -10.38
CA GLN A 890 -32.47 10.41 -10.56
C GLN A 890 -31.18 10.91 -9.89
N PRO A 891 -30.40 10.00 -9.27
CA PRO A 891 -29.14 10.34 -8.62
C PRO A 891 -28.07 10.74 -9.64
#